data_AF-A0A9D9CZX0-F1
#
_entry.id   AF-A0A9D9CZX0-F1
#
_cell.length_a   1.000
_cell.length_b   1.000
_cell.length_c   1.000
_cell.angle_alpha   90.00
_cell.angle_beta   90.00
_cell.angle_gamma   90.00
#
_symmetry.space_group_name_H-M   'P 1'
#
loop_
_entity.id
_entity.type
_entity.pdbx_description
1 polymer ?
#
loop_
_entity_poly.entity_id
_entity_poly.type
_entity_poly.pdbx_seq_one_letter_code
_entity_poly.pdbx_strand_id
1 'polypeptide(L)'
;MDKENDEKVAEEGTEAKTVSDKTEETTAKTKNNTTTRSTVGNQDINQNLKNVKLEDLEDDEGEESLQQDLSKSSDEIEEEITSLIATGHMFKAHMIAKKAFQKHPENVNIAQAYSLVLLKTGALEESRKLLYPILNVSPVLEEATGEEMITVESLLASPFLRTGRPDVIANIGHIFKESWKYSHHCRDLELAKELYLSSFKRDQKTSTGMNAAWLAWLTGDDEQAKQLAAAVLKLLPPYGLEANFSELIDLAEAQLLLGREEEACKLYEEAMKSKDKINYILIVAARQQLYFLREAGFKVPNAALDILVPPTIVVFTGHSIDHPSFQVSLFPPDIEEDVKRIIKEKLESINAKIGYSSASCGADILFIEALQELGGEVNIVLPFAIQDFIENNVRHAGPRWEKRFEKALANAHSVSFSCEDRYLGHDMLYRFSNHVMHGSAVMRGKFLTTDPHLMAVWHSRTDSLPGGPADFIDRWSNISTLHLIDLDELYNENGTTDQIDTNLIKPQKTSLSFDPFVSKSPERVIKSMMFSDLHGYSKLQDEHVPSFLDFLEKLNQAMEKINTELDSLNTWGDAIFAVADTATKIADFGLRYCDIIESLGKKYPEFPFPIRARISLHSGPVFVAQDPFIKKVNFYGGHINRAARLEPVTAVGQVYATQQFVSLLHGETSDERNEYVQKGLKYYERYSTEYVGVIALAKSFGQQEVYHLRWK
;
A
#
# COMPACT_ATOMS: atom_id res chain seq x y z
N MET A 1 19.39 -74.77 -14.51
CA MET A 1 19.90 -75.79 -13.59
C MET A 1 20.89 -75.10 -12.68
N ASP A 2 20.68 -74.85 -11.40
CA ASP A 2 19.63 -75.19 -10.42
C ASP A 2 19.89 -74.23 -9.24
N LYS A 3 18.88 -73.58 -8.62
CA LYS A 3 18.15 -74.01 -7.40
C LYS A 3 19.12 -74.41 -6.26
N GLU A 4 18.95 -74.10 -4.99
CA GLU A 4 17.93 -73.51 -4.10
C GLU A 4 18.64 -73.48 -2.71
N ASN A 5 18.57 -72.39 -1.94
CA ASN A 5 17.84 -72.23 -0.66
C ASN A 5 18.50 -72.74 0.66
N ASP A 6 18.15 -71.96 1.71
CA ASP A 6 18.07 -72.24 3.16
C ASP A 6 19.38 -72.31 3.98
N GLU A 7 19.48 -71.86 5.24
CA GLU A 7 18.57 -71.23 6.21
C GLU A 7 19.39 -70.57 7.36
N LYS A 8 18.68 -69.83 8.23
CA LYS A 8 19.12 -69.00 9.39
C LYS A 8 19.77 -69.78 10.56
N VAL A 9 20.47 -69.06 11.47
CA VAL A 9 20.10 -68.80 12.90
C VAL A 9 21.28 -68.33 13.79
N ALA A 10 21.05 -67.21 14.48
CA ALA A 10 21.43 -66.71 15.82
C ALA A 10 22.87 -66.64 16.42
N GLU A 11 23.11 -65.43 16.97
CA GLU A 11 23.58 -65.06 18.32
C GLU A 11 25.03 -65.25 18.84
N GLU A 12 25.51 -64.09 19.35
CA GLU A 12 26.33 -63.82 20.55
C GLU A 12 27.80 -64.28 20.64
N GLY A 13 28.66 -63.31 21.00
CA GLY A 13 30.09 -63.51 21.25
C GLY A 13 30.84 -62.22 21.60
N THR A 14 30.82 -61.93 22.89
CA THR A 14 31.34 -60.83 23.72
C THR A 14 32.85 -60.49 23.63
N GLU A 15 33.14 -59.20 23.87
CA GLU A 15 34.20 -58.63 24.74
C GLU A 15 35.72 -58.76 24.47
N ALA A 16 36.35 -57.59 24.23
CA ALA A 16 37.09 -56.78 25.24
C ALA A 16 38.60 -56.48 25.02
N LYS A 17 38.91 -55.25 25.50
CA LYS A 17 40.12 -54.77 26.22
C LYS A 17 41.21 -54.01 25.43
N THR A 18 41.25 -52.66 25.54
CA THR A 18 42.01 -51.77 26.49
C THR A 18 43.41 -51.40 25.94
N VAL A 19 44.06 -50.23 26.10
CA VAL A 19 43.89 -48.98 26.90
C VAL A 19 45.07 -48.00 26.56
N SER A 20 44.82 -46.68 26.69
CA SER A 20 45.76 -45.56 26.99
C SER A 20 46.89 -45.21 25.99
N ASP A 21 47.48 -44.02 25.93
CA ASP A 21 47.40 -42.76 26.69
C ASP A 21 48.09 -41.64 25.85
N LYS A 22 47.73 -40.38 26.14
CA LYS A 22 48.63 -39.20 26.25
C LYS A 22 49.21 -38.40 25.06
N THR A 23 48.72 -37.15 25.02
CA THR A 23 49.40 -35.82 25.15
C THR A 23 50.14 -35.12 24.00
N GLU A 24 49.81 -33.82 23.95
CA GLU A 24 50.66 -32.62 23.81
C GLU A 24 50.77 -31.88 22.45
N GLU A 25 50.11 -30.71 22.45
CA GLU A 25 50.49 -29.38 21.95
C GLU A 25 51.72 -29.24 21.04
N THR A 26 51.58 -28.49 19.92
CA THR A 26 52.05 -27.08 19.83
C THR A 26 51.85 -26.46 18.43
N THR A 27 51.31 -25.23 18.46
CA THR A 27 51.49 -24.06 17.57
C THR A 27 52.44 -24.09 16.38
N ALA A 28 52.00 -23.56 15.21
CA ALA A 28 52.57 -22.35 14.58
C ALA A 28 51.92 -21.97 13.22
N LYS A 29 51.83 -20.66 13.00
CA LYS A 29 51.30 -19.90 11.85
C LYS A 29 52.21 -19.98 10.61
N THR A 30 51.65 -19.87 9.40
CA THR A 30 52.21 -18.99 8.33
C THR A 30 51.17 -18.61 7.26
N LYS A 31 51.18 -17.33 6.85
CA LYS A 31 50.44 -16.73 5.73
C LYS A 31 51.10 -17.06 4.38
N ASN A 32 50.34 -17.11 3.28
CA ASN A 32 50.54 -16.21 2.12
C ASN A 32 49.57 -16.45 0.95
N ASN A 33 49.14 -15.33 0.36
CA ASN A 33 48.41 -15.15 -0.90
C ASN A 33 49.17 -15.69 -2.12
N THR A 34 48.49 -16.18 -3.17
CA THR A 34 48.46 -15.56 -4.52
C THR A 34 47.49 -16.25 -5.50
N THR A 35 46.97 -15.42 -6.40
CA THR A 35 46.03 -15.59 -7.51
C THR A 35 46.57 -16.41 -8.69
N THR A 36 45.74 -17.24 -9.36
CA THR A 36 45.71 -17.40 -10.85
C THR A 36 44.53 -18.28 -11.34
N ARG A 37 43.93 -17.88 -12.47
CA ARG A 37 42.82 -18.49 -13.24
C ARG A 37 43.20 -19.79 -13.98
N SER A 38 42.26 -20.74 -14.08
CA SER A 38 41.89 -21.53 -15.31
C SER A 38 40.81 -22.56 -14.95
N THR A 39 39.54 -22.34 -15.32
CA THR A 39 38.77 -22.99 -16.40
C THR A 39 38.48 -24.49 -16.28
N VAL A 40 37.18 -24.78 -16.46
CA VAL A 40 36.51 -26.04 -16.87
C VAL A 40 36.02 -26.96 -15.75
N GLY A 41 34.70 -27.13 -15.70
CA GLY A 41 34.06 -28.21 -14.97
C GLY A 41 32.56 -27.99 -14.76
N ASN A 42 31.76 -28.16 -15.82
CA ASN A 42 30.31 -28.33 -15.75
C ASN A 42 29.99 -29.43 -14.73
N GLN A 43 29.57 -29.09 -13.51
CA GLN A 43 28.81 -29.99 -12.62
C GLN A 43 28.13 -29.35 -11.40
N ASP A 44 28.35 -28.07 -11.06
CA ASP A 44 27.77 -27.46 -9.85
C ASP A 44 26.73 -26.35 -10.12
N ILE A 45 25.59 -26.71 -10.76
CA ILE A 45 24.42 -25.80 -10.83
C ILE A 45 23.20 -26.38 -10.09
N ASN A 46 23.21 -27.67 -9.74
CA ASN A 46 22.12 -28.30 -8.97
C ASN A 46 22.25 -28.17 -7.44
N GLN A 47 23.24 -27.45 -6.91
CA GLN A 47 23.41 -27.25 -5.46
C GLN A 47 22.98 -25.88 -4.94
N ASN A 48 22.83 -24.85 -5.78
CA ASN A 48 22.40 -23.51 -5.31
C ASN A 48 20.88 -23.27 -5.31
N LEU A 49 20.08 -24.32 -5.53
CA LEU A 49 18.60 -24.26 -5.46
C LEU A 49 18.01 -25.24 -4.42
N LYS A 50 18.85 -25.85 -3.56
CA LYS A 50 18.42 -26.82 -2.55
C LYS A 50 18.48 -26.35 -1.08
N ASN A 51 18.82 -25.09 -0.83
CA ASN A 51 18.87 -24.51 0.51
C ASN A 51 17.84 -23.38 0.75
N VAL A 52 16.65 -23.47 0.13
CA VAL A 52 15.45 -22.83 0.68
C VAL A 52 14.63 -23.94 1.31
N LYS A 53 15.13 -24.46 2.45
CA LYS A 53 14.30 -25.27 3.34
C LYS A 53 13.39 -24.31 4.09
N LEU A 54 12.11 -24.46 3.83
CA LEU A 54 10.96 -23.78 4.41
C LEU A 54 10.52 -24.46 5.73
N GLU A 55 11.47 -24.91 6.53
CA GLU A 55 11.22 -25.57 7.82
C GLU A 55 12.16 -24.93 8.85
N ASP A 56 11.59 -24.57 10.00
CA ASP A 56 12.12 -23.78 11.12
C ASP A 56 11.81 -22.26 11.06
N LEU A 57 10.51 -21.92 11.08
CA LEU A 57 10.00 -20.65 11.63
C LEU A 57 8.97 -20.99 12.71
N GLU A 58 9.43 -21.68 13.75
CA GLU A 58 8.71 -21.78 15.02
C GLU A 58 8.93 -20.47 15.80
N ASP A 59 7.85 -19.70 15.98
CA ASP A 59 7.49 -18.73 17.04
C ASP A 59 8.53 -17.81 17.76
N ASP A 60 9.84 -17.87 17.51
CA ASP A 60 10.87 -17.06 18.22
C ASP A 60 11.42 -15.86 17.41
N GLU A 61 11.32 -15.84 16.07
CA GLU A 61 11.90 -14.74 15.25
C GLU A 61 11.22 -13.37 15.44
N GLY A 62 9.95 -13.37 15.88
CA GLY A 62 9.21 -12.15 16.17
C GLY A 62 9.72 -11.43 17.42
N GLU A 63 10.17 -12.15 18.43
CA GLU A 63 10.78 -11.56 19.63
C GLU A 63 12.28 -11.32 19.46
N GLU A 64 13.01 -12.19 18.76
CA GLU A 64 14.46 -12.01 18.54
C GLU A 64 14.80 -10.83 17.61
N SER A 65 14.06 -10.63 16.50
CA SER A 65 14.30 -9.46 15.61
C SER A 65 13.94 -8.14 16.30
N LEU A 66 12.87 -8.13 17.11
CA LEU A 66 12.47 -6.99 17.93
C LEU A 66 13.44 -6.71 19.09
N GLN A 67 14.08 -7.73 19.65
CA GLN A 67 15.12 -7.57 20.67
C GLN A 67 16.43 -7.05 20.05
N GLN A 68 16.78 -7.47 18.82
CA GLN A 68 17.90 -6.90 18.06
C GLN A 68 17.70 -5.41 17.78
N ASP A 69 16.50 -4.99 17.37
CA ASP A 69 16.18 -3.59 17.08
C ASP A 69 16.26 -2.68 18.35
N LEU A 70 16.00 -3.22 19.54
CA LEU A 70 16.07 -2.49 20.82
C LEU A 70 17.48 -2.45 21.46
N SER A 71 18.46 -3.14 20.88
CA SER A 71 19.87 -3.07 21.27
C SER A 71 20.61 -1.86 20.66
N LYS A 72 19.97 -1.22 19.67
CA LYS A 72 20.45 -0.03 18.97
C LYS A 72 20.47 1.21 19.86
N SER A 73 21.27 2.21 19.49
CA SER A 73 21.29 3.52 20.14
C SER A 73 19.98 4.29 19.94
N SER A 74 19.72 5.32 20.76
CA SER A 74 18.49 6.13 20.62
C SER A 74 18.34 6.75 19.23
N ASP A 75 19.45 7.12 18.61
CA ASP A 75 19.49 7.85 17.34
C ASP A 75 19.20 6.88 16.18
N GLU A 76 19.75 5.66 16.22
CA GLU A 76 19.45 4.60 15.25
C GLU A 76 17.97 4.17 15.32
N ILE A 77 17.39 4.14 16.52
CA ILE A 77 15.97 3.83 16.71
C ILE A 77 15.09 4.94 16.11
N GLU A 78 15.45 6.21 16.30
CA GLU A 78 14.73 7.35 15.69
C GLU A 78 14.79 7.30 14.15
N GLU A 79 15.97 7.05 13.57
CA GLU A 79 16.13 6.92 12.12
C GLU A 79 15.30 5.76 11.56
N GLU A 80 15.27 4.62 12.26
CA GLU A 80 14.45 3.49 11.88
C GLU A 80 12.95 3.82 11.90
N ILE A 81 12.46 4.45 12.98
CA ILE A 81 11.06 4.89 13.06
C ILE A 81 10.73 5.85 11.90
N THR A 82 11.61 6.80 11.63
CA THR A 82 11.42 7.79 10.55
C THR A 82 11.40 7.13 9.17
N SER A 83 12.29 6.17 8.93
CA SER A 83 12.31 5.37 7.70
C SER A 83 11.04 4.56 7.53
N LEU A 84 10.54 3.93 8.60
CA LEU A 84 9.29 3.17 8.57
C LEU A 84 8.08 4.07 8.30
N ILE A 85 8.05 5.29 8.85
CA ILE A 85 7.02 6.28 8.52
C ILE A 85 7.10 6.66 7.03
N ALA A 86 8.30 6.94 6.51
CA ALA A 86 8.51 7.35 5.12
C ALA A 86 8.15 6.25 4.10
N THR A 87 8.36 5.00 4.48
CA THR A 87 8.02 3.81 3.68
C THR A 87 6.58 3.32 3.90
N GLY A 88 5.84 3.95 4.82
CA GLY A 88 4.44 3.65 5.09
C GLY A 88 4.20 2.46 6.02
N HIS A 89 5.22 1.87 6.64
CA HIS A 89 5.09 0.75 7.59
C HIS A 89 4.63 1.19 9.01
N MET A 90 3.44 1.81 9.11
CA MET A 90 2.96 2.51 10.31
C MET A 90 2.82 1.63 11.58
N PHE A 91 2.33 0.38 11.51
CA PHE A 91 2.25 -0.49 12.70
C PHE A 91 3.63 -0.90 13.23
N LYS A 92 4.59 -1.22 12.34
CA LYS A 92 5.97 -1.55 12.75
C LYS A 92 6.59 -0.33 13.41
N ALA A 93 6.42 0.86 12.81
CA ALA A 93 6.82 2.13 13.42
C ALA A 93 6.17 2.33 14.79
N HIS A 94 4.86 2.07 14.94
CA HIS A 94 4.14 2.23 16.21
C HIS A 94 4.68 1.30 17.29
N MET A 95 4.88 0.02 16.95
CA MET A 95 5.38 -0.98 17.88
C MET A 95 6.80 -0.66 18.36
N ILE A 96 7.70 -0.30 17.44
CA ILE A 96 9.07 0.10 17.77
C ILE A 96 9.06 1.40 18.59
N ALA A 97 8.34 2.42 18.14
CA ALA A 97 8.26 3.72 18.81
C ALA A 97 7.67 3.61 20.22
N LYS A 98 6.62 2.80 20.42
CA LYS A 98 6.04 2.54 21.74
C LYS A 98 7.04 1.88 22.69
N LYS A 99 7.75 0.83 22.24
CA LYS A 99 8.76 0.15 23.06
C LYS A 99 9.96 1.05 23.35
N ALA A 100 10.41 1.83 22.35
CA ALA A 100 11.48 2.80 22.49
C ALA A 100 11.13 3.89 23.52
N PHE A 101 9.92 4.43 23.46
CA PHE A 101 9.43 5.42 24.41
C PHE A 101 9.30 4.86 25.84
N GLN A 102 8.89 3.61 26.00
CA GLN A 102 8.88 2.94 27.31
C GLN A 102 10.28 2.79 27.92
N LYS A 103 11.31 2.61 27.08
CA LYS A 103 12.71 2.47 27.51
C LYS A 103 13.38 3.82 27.75
N HIS A 104 13.04 4.84 26.97
CA HIS A 104 13.64 6.17 26.99
C HIS A 104 12.58 7.29 27.02
N PRO A 105 11.75 7.37 28.09
CA PRO A 105 10.64 8.31 28.15
C PRO A 105 11.06 9.79 28.16
N GLU A 106 12.29 10.08 28.60
CA GLU A 106 12.88 11.42 28.60
C GLU A 106 13.48 11.86 27.26
N ASN A 107 13.61 10.95 26.29
CA ASN A 107 14.18 11.29 24.99
C ASN A 107 13.15 12.00 24.11
N VAL A 108 13.37 13.30 23.91
CA VAL A 108 12.46 14.18 23.16
C VAL A 108 12.27 13.73 21.72
N ASN A 109 13.33 13.26 21.05
CA ASN A 109 13.25 12.86 19.65
C ASN A 109 12.42 11.57 19.48
N ILE A 110 12.61 10.57 20.35
CA ILE A 110 11.80 9.35 20.36
C ILE A 110 10.33 9.68 20.62
N ALA A 111 10.06 10.59 21.56
CA ALA A 111 8.71 11.01 21.86
C ALA A 111 8.05 11.75 20.67
N GLN A 112 8.78 12.62 19.97
CA GLN A 112 8.29 13.26 18.75
C GLN A 112 7.96 12.24 17.66
N ALA A 113 8.88 11.32 17.38
CA ALA A 113 8.68 10.26 16.40
C ALA A 113 7.45 9.41 16.77
N TYR A 114 7.31 9.03 18.04
CA TYR A 114 6.16 8.26 18.51
C TYR A 114 4.84 9.04 18.42
N SER A 115 4.85 10.32 18.79
CA SER A 115 3.70 11.23 18.65
C SER A 115 3.27 11.35 17.19
N LEU A 116 4.22 11.46 16.25
CA LEU A 116 3.93 11.50 14.82
C LEU A 116 3.34 10.17 14.32
N VAL A 117 3.83 9.02 14.79
CA VAL A 117 3.22 7.73 14.46
C VAL A 117 1.79 7.65 14.99
N LEU A 118 1.56 7.98 16.26
CA LEU A 118 0.22 8.00 16.86
C LEU A 118 -0.75 8.86 16.03
N LEU A 119 -0.29 10.04 15.62
CA LEU A 119 -1.04 10.94 14.76
C LEU A 119 -1.41 10.30 13.42
N LYS A 120 -0.44 9.70 12.72
CA LYS A 120 -0.66 9.05 11.43
C LYS A 120 -1.53 7.79 11.55
N THR A 121 -1.60 7.18 12.73
CA THR A 121 -2.52 6.06 13.05
C THR A 121 -3.90 6.53 13.57
N GLY A 122 -4.16 7.83 13.61
CA GLY A 122 -5.45 8.40 14.02
C GLY A 122 -5.66 8.53 15.54
N ALA A 123 -4.66 8.25 16.36
CA ALA A 123 -4.68 8.44 17.82
C ALA A 123 -4.30 9.89 18.19
N LEU A 124 -5.18 10.83 17.82
CA LEU A 124 -4.89 12.26 17.81
C LEU A 124 -4.69 12.87 19.20
N GLU A 125 -5.50 12.45 20.17
CA GLU A 125 -5.44 12.95 21.53
C GLU A 125 -4.20 12.40 22.26
N GLU A 126 -3.92 11.11 22.10
CA GLU A 126 -2.73 10.46 22.65
C GLU A 126 -1.44 11.04 22.08
N SER A 127 -1.44 11.34 20.77
CA SER A 127 -0.34 12.02 20.10
C SER A 127 0.00 13.36 20.77
N ARG A 128 -1.02 14.19 21.06
CA ARG A 128 -0.85 15.49 21.74
C ARG A 128 -0.41 15.33 23.18
N LYS A 129 -1.07 14.45 23.94
CA LYS A 129 -0.77 14.18 25.36
C LYS A 129 0.67 13.74 25.58
N LEU A 130 1.25 13.01 24.63
CA LEU A 130 2.65 12.60 24.69
C LEU A 130 3.63 13.79 24.71
N LEU A 131 3.24 14.93 24.13
CA LEU A 131 4.10 16.11 24.00
C LEU A 131 3.98 17.09 25.18
N TYR A 132 2.89 17.07 25.96
CA TYR A 132 2.67 18.02 27.05
C TYR A 132 3.77 17.97 28.14
N PRO A 133 4.28 16.79 28.56
CA PRO A 133 5.39 16.73 29.51
C PRO A 133 6.68 17.36 28.97
N ILE A 134 6.96 17.19 27.67
CA ILE A 134 8.14 17.77 26.99
C ILE A 134 8.03 19.28 26.96
N LEU A 135 6.84 19.78 26.65
CA LEU A 135 6.51 21.19 26.67
C LEU A 135 6.42 21.74 28.10
N ASN A 136 6.47 20.91 29.14
CA ASN A 136 6.33 21.31 30.54
C ASN A 136 5.09 22.19 30.77
N VAL A 137 3.95 21.74 30.24
CA VAL A 137 2.65 22.39 30.32
C VAL A 137 1.60 21.41 30.84
N SER A 138 0.60 21.94 31.54
CA SER A 138 -0.56 21.16 31.97
C SER A 138 -1.74 21.43 31.03
N PRO A 139 -2.43 20.41 30.52
CA PRO A 139 -3.63 20.60 29.74
C PRO A 139 -4.80 21.02 30.63
N VAL A 140 -5.79 21.64 30.01
CA VAL A 140 -7.08 22.00 30.58
C VAL A 140 -8.16 21.31 29.74
N LEU A 141 -9.27 20.94 30.38
CA LEU A 141 -10.41 20.40 29.67
C LEU A 141 -11.07 21.50 28.83
N GLU A 142 -11.08 21.35 27.51
CA GLU A 142 -11.76 22.27 26.61
C GLU A 142 -13.27 21.97 26.63
N GLU A 143 -14.07 22.92 27.12
CA GLU A 143 -15.51 22.72 27.32
C GLU A 143 -16.27 22.42 26.02
N ALA A 144 -15.78 22.93 24.88
CA ALA A 144 -16.41 22.75 23.58
C ALA A 144 -16.23 21.34 22.99
N THR A 145 -15.11 20.67 23.30
CA THR A 145 -14.75 19.38 22.69
C THR A 145 -14.72 18.24 23.72
N GLY A 146 -14.59 18.56 25.00
CA GLY A 146 -14.37 17.59 26.07
C GLY A 146 -12.96 16.99 26.06
N GLU A 147 -12.03 17.54 25.28
CA GLU A 147 -10.65 17.07 25.18
C GLU A 147 -9.69 17.83 26.10
N GLU A 148 -8.62 17.18 26.53
CA GLU A 148 -7.54 17.82 27.29
C GLU A 148 -6.55 18.52 26.35
N MET A 149 -6.59 19.86 26.31
CA MET A 149 -5.75 20.69 25.44
C MET A 149 -4.94 21.72 26.23
N ILE A 150 -3.80 22.13 25.69
CA ILE A 150 -2.97 23.20 26.28
C ILE A 150 -3.37 24.57 25.71
N THR A 151 -3.22 25.64 26.50
CA THR A 151 -3.49 27.00 26.03
C THR A 151 -2.26 27.62 25.38
N VAL A 152 -2.47 28.64 24.54
CA VAL A 152 -1.38 29.39 23.92
C VAL A 152 -0.53 30.08 24.98
N GLU A 153 -1.15 30.62 26.03
CA GLU A 153 -0.44 31.28 27.13
C GLU A 153 0.45 30.31 27.91
N SER A 154 -0.01 29.08 28.15
CA SER A 154 0.79 28.08 28.86
C SER A 154 1.99 27.63 28.02
N LEU A 155 1.79 27.47 26.71
CA LEU A 155 2.88 27.19 25.77
C LEU A 155 3.90 28.35 25.74
N LEU A 156 3.46 29.60 25.64
CA LEU A 156 4.34 30.78 25.63
C LEU A 156 5.12 30.96 26.95
N ALA A 157 4.53 30.52 28.07
CA ALA A 157 5.19 30.49 29.37
C ALA A 157 6.17 29.32 29.53
N SER A 158 6.13 28.32 28.64
CA SER A 158 6.98 27.15 28.72
C SER A 158 8.47 27.51 28.63
N PRO A 159 9.32 26.98 29.55
CA PRO A 159 10.76 27.06 29.42
C PRO A 159 11.28 26.44 28.12
N PHE A 160 10.58 25.43 27.59
CA PHE A 160 10.99 24.67 26.41
C PHE A 160 11.13 25.54 25.17
N LEU A 161 10.25 26.52 24.95
CA LEU A 161 10.37 27.43 23.81
C LEU A 161 11.68 28.26 23.84
N ARG A 162 12.20 28.52 25.04
CA ARG A 162 13.43 29.30 25.25
C ARG A 162 14.68 28.44 25.17
N THR A 163 14.63 27.21 25.70
CA THR A 163 15.82 26.36 25.88
C THR A 163 15.93 25.21 24.87
N GLY A 164 14.80 24.73 24.32
CA GLY A 164 14.75 23.60 23.38
C GLY A 164 15.47 23.91 22.07
N ARG A 165 15.91 22.91 21.31
CA ARG A 165 16.56 23.15 20.01
C ARG A 165 15.53 23.63 18.97
N PRO A 166 15.88 24.56 18.04
CA PRO A 166 14.91 25.10 17.08
C PRO A 166 14.26 24.06 16.15
N ASP A 167 15.02 23.06 15.70
CA ASP A 167 14.55 21.92 14.90
C ASP A 167 13.51 21.09 15.65
N VAL A 168 13.77 20.81 16.92
CA VAL A 168 12.86 20.07 17.80
C VAL A 168 11.56 20.87 18.01
N ILE A 169 11.65 22.19 18.21
CA ILE A 169 10.47 23.07 18.33
C ILE A 169 9.65 23.04 17.04
N ALA A 170 10.30 23.12 15.87
CA ALA A 170 9.64 23.05 14.57
C ALA A 170 8.95 21.71 14.32
N ASN A 171 9.56 20.58 14.73
CA ASN A 171 8.95 19.25 14.62
C ASN A 171 7.67 19.12 15.47
N ILE A 172 7.65 19.69 16.68
CA ILE A 172 6.41 19.75 17.48
C ILE A 172 5.37 20.66 16.81
N GLY A 173 5.81 21.79 16.24
CA GLY A 173 4.95 22.65 15.42
C GLY A 173 4.33 21.90 14.24
N HIS A 174 5.10 21.04 13.57
CA HIS A 174 4.61 20.17 12.50
C HIS A 174 3.55 19.19 13.01
N ILE A 175 3.76 18.55 14.17
CA ILE A 175 2.77 17.63 14.74
C ILE A 175 1.45 18.35 15.02
N PHE A 176 1.46 19.53 15.65
CA PHE A 176 0.23 20.31 15.88
C PHE A 176 -0.41 20.81 14.57
N LYS A 177 0.38 21.23 13.58
CA LYS A 177 -0.13 21.58 12.24
C LYS A 177 -0.85 20.40 11.59
N GLU A 178 -0.27 19.20 11.69
CA GLU A 178 -0.88 17.98 11.17
C GLU A 178 -2.11 17.56 12.01
N SER A 179 -2.07 17.65 13.35
CA SER A 179 -3.22 17.44 14.23
C SER A 179 -4.41 18.30 13.82
N TRP A 180 -4.17 19.59 13.57
CA TRP A 180 -5.20 20.51 13.11
C TRP A 180 -5.84 20.08 11.78
N LYS A 181 -5.08 19.48 10.85
CA LYS A 181 -5.66 18.99 9.58
C LYS A 181 -6.70 17.87 9.79
N TYR A 182 -6.57 17.12 10.89
CA TYR A 182 -7.52 16.06 11.25
C TYR A 182 -8.62 16.54 12.20
N SER A 183 -8.27 17.34 13.21
CA SER A 183 -9.21 17.79 14.26
C SER A 183 -10.04 19.02 13.86
N HIS A 184 -9.49 19.84 12.96
CA HIS A 184 -9.96 21.19 12.66
C HIS A 184 -10.08 22.11 13.90
N HIS A 185 -9.41 21.78 15.01
CA HIS A 185 -9.43 22.61 16.21
C HIS A 185 -8.52 23.83 16.06
N CYS A 186 -9.08 25.04 16.16
CA CYS A 186 -8.32 26.29 16.06
C CYS A 186 -7.14 26.35 17.04
N ARG A 187 -7.24 25.68 18.19
CA ARG A 187 -6.17 25.63 19.19
C ARG A 187 -4.89 25.00 18.64
N ASP A 188 -5.00 23.88 17.93
CA ASP A 188 -3.85 23.18 17.34
C ASP A 188 -3.13 24.09 16.32
N LEU A 189 -3.89 24.86 15.54
CA LEU A 189 -3.38 25.84 14.58
C LEU A 189 -2.62 26.98 15.27
N GLU A 190 -3.17 27.54 16.34
CA GLU A 190 -2.53 28.61 17.13
C GLU A 190 -1.23 28.13 17.80
N LEU A 191 -1.23 26.93 18.39
CA LEU A 191 -0.05 26.33 19.00
C LEU A 191 1.04 26.11 17.96
N ALA A 192 0.69 25.54 16.81
CA ALA A 192 1.62 25.34 15.69
C ALA A 192 2.24 26.67 15.25
N LYS A 193 1.44 27.74 15.14
CA LYS A 193 1.93 29.08 14.77
C LYS A 193 3.01 29.58 15.73
N GLU A 194 2.75 29.54 17.04
CA GLU A 194 3.69 30.03 18.04
C GLU A 194 4.99 29.20 18.10
N LEU A 195 4.90 27.89 17.88
CA LEU A 195 6.06 27.00 17.79
C LEU A 195 6.93 27.36 16.58
N TYR A 196 6.35 27.48 15.39
CA TYR A 196 7.10 27.87 14.19
C TYR A 196 7.67 29.28 14.30
N LEU A 197 6.92 30.25 14.84
CA LEU A 197 7.41 31.60 15.11
C LEU A 197 8.62 31.60 16.05
N SER A 198 8.55 30.81 17.12
CA SER A 198 9.64 30.69 18.10
C SER A 198 10.87 30.03 17.51
N SER A 199 10.70 29.01 16.66
CA SER A 199 11.79 28.36 15.93
C SER A 199 12.43 29.32 14.93
N PHE A 200 11.64 30.00 14.09
CA PHE A 200 12.11 30.93 13.07
C PHE A 200 12.91 32.11 13.63
N LYS A 201 12.47 32.67 14.75
CA LYS A 201 13.21 33.75 15.45
C LYS A 201 14.64 33.34 15.85
N ARG A 202 14.91 32.03 15.96
CA ARG A 202 16.17 31.49 16.46
C ARG A 202 17.04 30.90 15.35
N ASP A 203 16.45 30.15 14.42
CA ASP A 203 17.20 29.48 13.35
C ASP A 203 17.26 30.26 12.04
N GLN A 204 16.32 31.18 11.82
CA GLN A 204 16.14 31.90 10.57
C GLN A 204 16.16 30.99 9.34
N LYS A 205 15.54 29.80 9.44
CA LYS A 205 15.34 28.92 8.28
C LYS A 205 14.15 29.39 7.45
N THR A 206 14.23 29.27 6.13
CA THR A 206 13.13 29.65 5.22
C THR A 206 11.86 28.85 5.52
N SER A 207 11.99 27.54 5.74
CA SER A 207 10.87 26.63 5.94
C SER A 207 10.12 26.87 7.25
N THR A 208 10.81 27.20 8.33
CA THR A 208 10.18 27.55 9.62
C THR A 208 9.47 28.89 9.51
N GLY A 209 10.08 29.87 8.84
CA GLY A 209 9.48 31.18 8.57
C GLY A 209 8.25 31.10 7.68
N MET A 210 8.29 30.28 6.61
CA MET A 210 7.17 30.15 5.68
C MET A 210 5.99 29.41 6.32
N ASN A 211 6.25 28.35 7.09
CA ASN A 211 5.19 27.71 7.88
C ASN A 211 4.56 28.69 8.89
N ALA A 212 5.36 29.50 9.58
CA ALA A 212 4.83 30.54 10.47
C ALA A 212 3.98 31.57 9.71
N ALA A 213 4.38 31.98 8.51
CA ALA A 213 3.66 32.93 7.67
C ALA A 213 2.29 32.38 7.22
N TRP A 214 2.25 31.13 6.74
CA TRP A 214 0.98 30.48 6.36
C TRP A 214 0.04 30.29 7.55
N LEU A 215 0.57 29.88 8.70
CA LEU A 215 -0.23 29.72 9.92
C LEU A 215 -0.76 31.06 10.43
N ALA A 216 0.02 32.15 10.34
CA ALA A 216 -0.46 33.50 10.63
C ALA A 216 -1.65 33.88 9.74
N TRP A 217 -1.54 33.63 8.42
CA TRP A 217 -2.62 33.86 7.47
C TRP A 217 -3.87 33.03 7.79
N LEU A 218 -3.70 31.72 8.07
CA LEU A 218 -4.82 30.83 8.45
C LEU A 218 -5.51 31.28 9.75
N THR A 219 -4.78 31.88 10.68
CA THR A 219 -5.36 32.46 11.91
C THR A 219 -5.98 33.85 11.69
N GLY A 220 -5.94 34.41 10.47
CA GLY A 220 -6.51 35.71 10.12
C GLY A 220 -5.58 36.92 10.36
N ASP A 221 -4.31 36.71 10.66
CA ASP A 221 -3.32 37.78 10.85
C ASP A 221 -2.52 38.02 9.55
N ASP A 222 -3.19 38.64 8.57
CA ASP A 222 -2.62 38.93 7.25
C ASP A 222 -1.38 39.82 7.30
N GLU A 223 -1.32 40.75 8.25
CA GLU A 223 -0.20 41.67 8.40
C GLU A 223 1.04 40.93 8.91
N GLN A 224 0.90 40.09 9.94
CA GLN A 224 2.00 39.26 10.42
C GLN A 224 2.45 38.26 9.34
N ALA A 225 1.51 37.66 8.62
CA ALA A 225 1.83 36.73 7.53
C ALA A 225 2.72 37.39 6.46
N LYS A 226 2.35 38.60 5.99
CA LYS A 226 3.14 39.36 5.01
C LYS A 226 4.49 39.81 5.56
N GLN A 227 4.57 40.19 6.83
CA GLN A 227 5.84 40.55 7.48
C GLN A 227 6.81 39.37 7.53
N LEU A 228 6.31 38.17 7.87
CA LEU A 228 7.11 36.95 7.89
C LEU A 228 7.55 36.53 6.49
N ALA A 229 6.65 36.55 5.50
CA ALA A 229 7.00 36.28 4.11
C ALA A 229 8.09 37.24 3.60
N ALA A 230 7.96 38.55 3.89
CA ALA A 230 8.98 39.53 3.56
C ALA A 230 10.31 39.32 4.32
N ALA A 231 10.28 38.74 5.52
CA ALA A 231 11.49 38.37 6.25
C ALA A 231 12.16 37.15 5.60
N VAL A 232 11.40 36.13 5.20
CA VAL A 232 11.90 34.94 4.50
C VAL A 232 12.64 35.32 3.22
N LEU A 233 12.06 36.22 2.41
CA LEU A 233 12.70 36.70 1.17
C LEU A 233 14.03 37.44 1.38
N LYS A 234 14.30 37.96 2.58
CA LYS A 234 15.57 38.65 2.90
C LYS A 234 16.69 37.70 3.32
N LEU A 235 16.37 36.44 3.63
CA LEU A 235 17.33 35.46 4.13
C LEU A 235 18.24 34.92 3.03
N LEU A 236 17.75 34.87 1.79
CA LEU A 236 18.49 34.39 0.64
C LEU A 236 18.76 35.55 -0.34
N PRO A 237 19.92 35.54 -1.02
CA PRO A 237 20.24 36.58 -1.99
C PRO A 237 19.20 36.62 -3.13
N PRO A 238 18.98 37.79 -3.76
CA PRO A 238 17.84 38.09 -4.62
C PRO A 238 17.69 37.26 -5.92
N TYR A 239 18.48 36.20 -6.10
CA TYR A 239 18.43 35.32 -7.28
C TYR A 239 18.57 33.83 -6.99
N GLY A 240 18.61 33.37 -5.73
CA GLY A 240 18.55 31.92 -5.42
C GLY A 240 19.61 31.06 -6.13
N LEU A 241 20.73 31.65 -6.59
CA LEU A 241 21.74 30.99 -7.42
C LEU A 241 22.43 29.80 -6.74
N GLU A 242 22.28 29.67 -5.41
CA GLU A 242 22.75 28.56 -4.59
C GLU A 242 21.62 27.92 -3.76
N ALA A 243 20.36 28.29 -4.01
CA ALA A 243 19.22 27.79 -3.25
C ALA A 243 18.85 26.37 -3.68
N ASN A 244 18.61 25.50 -2.71
CA ASN A 244 18.11 24.15 -3.00
C ASN A 244 16.61 24.17 -3.36
N PHE A 245 16.08 23.03 -3.79
CA PHE A 245 14.66 22.91 -4.18
C PHE A 245 13.71 23.44 -3.10
N SER A 246 13.87 23.02 -1.84
CA SER A 246 12.97 23.41 -0.74
C SER A 246 13.02 24.91 -0.46
N GLU A 247 14.20 25.51 -0.51
CA GLU A 247 14.37 26.96 -0.35
C GLU A 247 13.69 27.73 -1.48
N LEU A 248 13.79 27.26 -2.74
CA LEU A 248 13.09 27.88 -3.86
C LEU A 248 11.56 27.78 -3.73
N ILE A 249 11.05 26.66 -3.22
CA ILE A 249 9.62 26.51 -2.88
C ILE A 249 9.22 27.52 -1.79
N ASP A 250 9.97 27.62 -0.70
CA ASP A 250 9.67 28.56 0.39
C ASP A 250 9.66 30.02 -0.10
N LEU A 251 10.61 30.39 -0.96
CA LEU A 251 10.65 31.73 -1.57
C LEU A 251 9.46 31.97 -2.51
N ALA A 252 9.07 30.96 -3.30
CA ALA A 252 7.92 31.05 -4.18
C ALA A 252 6.62 31.26 -3.37
N GLU A 253 6.45 30.50 -2.29
CA GLU A 253 5.31 30.64 -1.38
C GLU A 253 5.29 32.01 -0.68
N ALA A 254 6.45 32.54 -0.29
CA ALA A 254 6.54 33.88 0.27
C ALA A 254 6.10 34.96 -0.74
N GLN A 255 6.50 34.82 -2.02
CA GLN A 255 6.03 35.72 -3.09
C GLN A 255 4.51 35.60 -3.33
N LEU A 256 3.95 34.38 -3.28
CA LEU A 256 2.50 34.19 -3.36
C LEU A 256 1.77 34.93 -2.24
N LEU A 257 2.24 34.80 -0.99
CA LEU A 257 1.62 35.43 0.17
C LEU A 257 1.66 36.97 0.08
N LEU A 258 2.69 37.52 -0.56
CA LEU A 258 2.81 38.95 -0.88
C LEU A 258 2.01 39.39 -2.11
N GLY A 259 1.28 38.49 -2.77
CA GLY A 259 0.44 38.78 -3.94
C GLY A 259 1.22 38.90 -5.26
N ARG A 260 2.46 38.40 -5.32
CA ARG A 260 3.34 38.50 -6.49
C ARG A 260 3.37 37.18 -7.27
N GLU A 261 2.23 36.88 -7.91
CA GLU A 261 1.98 35.59 -8.59
C GLU A 261 3.03 35.26 -9.68
N GLU A 262 3.43 36.25 -10.48
CA GLU A 262 4.41 36.05 -11.56
C GLU A 262 5.81 35.72 -11.02
N GLU A 263 6.23 36.35 -9.93
CA GLU A 263 7.53 36.10 -9.31
C GLU A 263 7.58 34.72 -8.66
N ALA A 264 6.47 34.31 -8.02
CA ALA A 264 6.33 32.97 -7.48
C ALA A 264 6.44 31.88 -8.56
N CYS A 265 5.75 32.06 -9.70
CA CYS A 265 5.80 31.09 -10.80
C CYS A 265 7.22 30.93 -11.36
N LYS A 266 7.98 32.02 -11.50
CA LYS A 266 9.40 31.96 -11.92
C LYS A 266 10.26 31.15 -10.94
N LEU A 267 10.01 31.27 -9.64
CA LEU A 267 10.75 30.51 -8.62
C LEU A 267 10.37 29.02 -8.65
N TYR A 268 9.10 28.68 -8.86
CA TYR A 268 8.68 27.29 -9.09
C TYR A 268 9.34 26.70 -10.36
N GLU A 269 9.38 27.45 -11.46
CA GLU A 269 10.06 27.02 -12.69
C GLU A 269 11.56 26.79 -12.45
N GLU A 270 12.21 27.65 -11.68
CA GLU A 270 13.62 27.51 -11.34
C GLU A 270 13.86 26.30 -10.43
N ALA A 271 12.98 26.07 -9.45
CA ALA A 271 13.02 24.88 -8.60
C ALA A 271 12.99 23.59 -9.44
N MET A 272 12.15 23.55 -10.47
CA MET A 272 12.02 22.41 -11.37
C MET A 272 13.21 22.21 -12.32
N LYS A 273 14.06 23.22 -12.53
CA LYS A 273 15.29 23.12 -13.35
C LYS A 273 16.51 22.63 -12.57
N SER A 274 16.45 22.60 -11.24
CA SER A 274 17.61 22.21 -10.43
C SER A 274 18.10 20.82 -10.82
N LYS A 275 19.43 20.71 -11.00
CA LYS A 275 20.13 19.47 -11.39
C LYS A 275 20.35 18.51 -10.23
N ASP A 276 20.06 18.94 -9.00
CA ASP A 276 20.04 18.03 -7.86
C ASP A 276 19.01 16.93 -8.11
N LYS A 277 19.22 15.74 -7.55
CA LYS A 277 18.21 14.67 -7.61
C LYS A 277 16.97 15.11 -6.82
N ILE A 278 16.07 15.86 -7.46
CA ILE A 278 14.81 16.29 -6.86
C ILE A 278 13.96 15.04 -6.65
N ASN A 279 13.65 14.76 -5.40
CA ASN A 279 12.73 13.68 -5.07
C ASN A 279 11.29 14.17 -5.36
N TYR A 280 10.52 13.40 -6.12
CA TYR A 280 9.12 13.71 -6.41
C TYR A 280 8.27 13.88 -5.14
N ILE A 281 8.67 13.28 -4.01
CA ILE A 281 8.03 13.48 -2.70
C ILE A 281 7.99 14.97 -2.34
N LEU A 282 9.05 15.74 -2.65
CA LEU A 282 9.11 17.17 -2.35
C LEU A 282 8.18 17.98 -3.28
N ILE A 283 8.09 17.59 -4.56
CA ILE A 283 7.16 18.20 -5.53
C ILE A 283 5.72 17.97 -5.07
N VAL A 284 5.40 16.74 -4.68
CA VAL A 284 4.08 16.35 -4.18
C VAL A 284 3.74 17.10 -2.89
N ALA A 285 4.68 17.24 -1.95
CA ALA A 285 4.46 18.00 -0.73
C ALA A 285 4.15 19.48 -1.00
N ALA A 286 4.92 20.13 -1.88
CA ALA A 286 4.68 21.51 -2.30
C ALA A 286 3.31 21.65 -2.99
N ARG A 287 2.96 20.71 -3.87
CA ARG A 287 1.68 20.68 -4.57
C ARG A 287 0.49 20.46 -3.61
N GLN A 288 0.61 19.54 -2.65
CA GLN A 288 -0.40 19.32 -1.61
C GLN A 288 -0.61 20.56 -0.75
N GLN A 289 0.47 21.27 -0.38
CA GLN A 289 0.38 22.54 0.34
C GLN A 289 -0.41 23.57 -0.46
N LEU A 290 -0.16 23.71 -1.77
CA LEU A 290 -0.93 24.61 -2.63
C LEU A 290 -2.42 24.22 -2.75
N TYR A 291 -2.74 22.93 -2.89
CA TYR A 291 -4.14 22.48 -2.88
C TYR A 291 -4.82 22.80 -1.55
N PHE A 292 -4.16 22.49 -0.44
CA PHE A 292 -4.66 22.77 0.89
C PHE A 292 -4.92 24.28 1.10
N LEU A 293 -4.01 25.15 0.65
CA LEU A 293 -4.20 26.61 0.72
C LEU A 293 -5.39 27.08 -0.12
N ARG A 294 -5.58 26.49 -1.31
CA ARG A 294 -6.73 26.76 -2.16
C ARG A 294 -8.04 26.35 -1.50
N GLU A 295 -8.09 25.19 -0.85
CA GLU A 295 -9.25 24.73 -0.08
C GLU A 295 -9.55 25.65 1.11
N ALA A 296 -8.51 26.17 1.77
CA ALA A 296 -8.63 27.17 2.83
C ALA A 296 -9.07 28.57 2.32
N GLY A 297 -9.23 28.76 1.00
CA GLY A 297 -9.70 30.00 0.39
C GLY A 297 -8.61 30.94 -0.12
N PHE A 298 -7.32 30.55 -0.07
CA PHE A 298 -6.24 31.33 -0.65
C PHE A 298 -6.29 31.26 -2.18
N LYS A 299 -6.03 32.39 -2.85
CA LYS A 299 -5.96 32.44 -4.32
C LYS A 299 -4.64 31.85 -4.80
N VAL A 300 -4.65 30.58 -5.18
CA VAL A 300 -3.48 29.90 -5.76
C VAL A 300 -3.54 29.96 -7.30
N PRO A 301 -2.51 30.52 -7.97
CA PRO A 301 -2.43 30.53 -9.43
C PRO A 301 -2.43 29.12 -10.02
N ASN A 302 -3.20 28.87 -11.10
CA ASN A 302 -3.18 27.58 -11.78
C ASN A 302 -1.79 27.27 -12.37
N ALA A 303 -1.10 28.29 -12.88
CA ALA A 303 0.26 28.14 -13.40
C ALA A 303 1.23 27.50 -12.39
N ALA A 304 1.11 27.81 -11.09
CA ALA A 304 1.95 27.19 -10.05
C ALA A 304 1.73 25.67 -9.96
N LEU A 305 0.48 25.22 -10.07
CA LEU A 305 0.15 23.79 -10.14
C LEU A 305 0.59 23.19 -11.48
N ASP A 306 0.49 23.91 -12.58
CA ASP A 306 0.91 23.40 -13.90
C ASP A 306 2.44 23.24 -14.01
N ILE A 307 3.20 23.97 -13.18
CA ILE A 307 4.67 23.84 -13.07
C ILE A 307 5.07 22.66 -12.17
N LEU A 308 4.45 22.53 -11.00
CA LEU A 308 4.73 21.46 -10.04
C LEU A 308 4.01 20.17 -10.44
N VAL A 309 4.41 19.59 -11.56
CA VAL A 309 3.81 18.37 -12.11
C VAL A 309 4.32 17.15 -11.34
N PRO A 310 3.45 16.35 -10.70
CA PRO A 310 3.85 15.12 -10.04
C PRO A 310 4.28 14.06 -11.07
N PRO A 311 5.00 13.00 -10.65
CA PRO A 311 5.35 11.90 -11.53
C PRO A 311 4.10 11.16 -12.01
N THR A 312 4.10 10.75 -13.27
CA THR A 312 3.02 9.94 -13.84
C THR A 312 3.17 8.47 -13.42
N ILE A 313 2.05 7.89 -13.00
CA ILE A 313 1.92 6.46 -12.70
C ILE A 313 1.31 5.76 -13.90
N VAL A 314 1.90 4.66 -14.34
CA VAL A 314 1.41 3.84 -15.44
C VAL A 314 1.04 2.45 -14.92
N VAL A 315 -0.20 2.03 -15.15
CA VAL A 315 -0.60 0.63 -15.09
C VAL A 315 -0.46 0.07 -16.49
N PHE A 316 0.24 -1.04 -16.63
CA PHE A 316 0.55 -1.63 -17.92
C PHE A 316 -0.15 -2.97 -18.10
N THR A 317 -0.63 -3.20 -19.32
CA THR A 317 -1.10 -4.51 -19.78
C THR A 317 -0.64 -4.72 -21.21
N GLY A 318 -0.33 -5.95 -21.60
CA GLY A 318 0.01 -6.19 -22.98
C GLY A 318 0.00 -7.64 -23.39
N HIS A 319 -0.03 -7.87 -24.70
CA HIS A 319 0.08 -9.22 -25.24
C HIS A 319 1.44 -9.84 -24.87
N SER A 320 1.39 -11.12 -24.55
CA SER A 320 2.60 -11.90 -24.41
C SER A 320 3.19 -12.22 -25.78
N ILE A 321 4.48 -12.51 -25.86
CA ILE A 321 5.07 -13.06 -27.09
C ILE A 321 4.34 -14.35 -27.45
N ASP A 322 4.07 -14.50 -28.75
CA ASP A 322 3.33 -15.62 -29.28
C ASP A 322 3.92 -16.96 -28.82
N HIS A 323 3.04 -17.85 -28.36
CA HIS A 323 3.45 -19.22 -28.09
C HIS A 323 3.85 -19.88 -29.42
N PRO A 324 4.91 -20.72 -29.46
CA PRO A 324 5.32 -21.42 -30.68
C PRO A 324 4.25 -22.31 -31.32
N SER A 325 3.13 -22.56 -30.63
CA SER A 325 2.00 -23.38 -31.10
C SER A 325 0.79 -22.56 -31.58
N PHE A 326 0.85 -21.22 -31.50
CA PHE A 326 -0.21 -20.37 -32.04
C PHE A 326 -0.28 -20.50 -33.55
N GLN A 327 -1.51 -20.55 -34.07
CA GLN A 327 -1.74 -20.63 -35.52
C GLN A 327 -1.81 -19.25 -36.16
N VAL A 328 -2.09 -18.21 -35.35
CA VAL A 328 -2.10 -16.81 -35.74
C VAL A 328 -1.16 -16.05 -34.81
N SER A 329 -0.29 -15.23 -35.40
CA SER A 329 0.67 -14.41 -34.66
C SER A 329 -0.01 -13.10 -34.22
N LEU A 330 0.05 -12.79 -32.93
CA LEU A 330 -0.39 -11.51 -32.37
C LEU A 330 0.80 -10.61 -32.04
N PHE A 331 1.82 -11.19 -31.40
CA PHE A 331 3.07 -10.50 -31.06
C PHE A 331 4.28 -11.38 -31.41
N PRO A 332 4.82 -11.24 -32.63
CA PRO A 332 5.93 -12.01 -33.13
C PRO A 332 7.23 -11.50 -32.51
N PRO A 333 8.22 -12.38 -32.32
CA PRO A 333 9.53 -11.99 -31.82
C PRO A 333 10.24 -10.91 -32.63
N ASP A 334 9.96 -10.80 -33.93
CA ASP A 334 10.69 -9.89 -34.83
C ASP A 334 10.40 -8.40 -34.59
N ILE A 335 9.23 -8.06 -34.00
CA ILE A 335 8.84 -6.67 -33.70
C ILE A 335 9.15 -6.26 -32.25
N GLU A 336 9.85 -7.12 -31.49
CA GLU A 336 10.18 -6.90 -30.07
C GLU A 336 10.85 -5.54 -29.82
N GLU A 337 11.85 -5.19 -30.65
CA GLU A 337 12.61 -3.94 -30.49
C GLU A 337 11.78 -2.70 -30.87
N ASP A 338 10.93 -2.79 -31.88
CA ASP A 338 10.03 -1.70 -32.27
C ASP A 338 8.99 -1.42 -31.20
N VAL A 339 8.37 -2.47 -30.63
CA VAL A 339 7.43 -2.34 -29.53
C VAL A 339 8.12 -1.73 -28.31
N LYS A 340 9.33 -2.19 -27.95
CA LYS A 340 10.09 -1.60 -26.83
C LYS A 340 10.39 -0.12 -27.05
N ARG A 341 10.79 0.26 -28.27
CA ARG A 341 11.05 1.65 -28.64
C ARG A 341 9.80 2.52 -28.49
N ILE A 342 8.64 2.06 -29.00
CA ILE A 342 7.38 2.81 -28.90
C ILE A 342 6.92 2.94 -27.45
N ILE A 343 7.02 1.86 -26.64
CA ILE A 343 6.73 1.93 -25.20
C ILE A 343 7.60 3.02 -24.56
N LYS A 344 8.91 3.00 -24.81
CA LYS A 344 9.85 3.99 -24.26
C LYS A 344 9.50 5.42 -24.67
N GLU A 345 9.24 5.67 -25.94
CA GLU A 345 8.81 6.99 -26.46
C GLU A 345 7.54 7.49 -25.76
N LYS A 346 6.56 6.60 -25.55
CA LYS A 346 5.34 6.95 -24.81
C LYS A 346 5.62 7.25 -23.34
N LEU A 347 6.42 6.43 -22.65
CA LEU A 347 6.80 6.66 -21.25
C LEU A 347 7.53 8.00 -21.06
N GLU A 348 8.41 8.36 -21.98
CA GLU A 348 9.08 9.67 -21.99
C GLU A 348 8.09 10.81 -22.19
N SER A 349 7.15 10.68 -23.14
CA SER A 349 6.17 11.73 -23.46
C SER A 349 5.24 12.11 -22.31
N ILE A 350 4.94 11.16 -21.41
CA ILE A 350 4.07 11.38 -20.25
C ILE A 350 4.85 11.52 -18.94
N ASN A 351 6.19 11.58 -19.00
CA ASN A 351 7.07 11.61 -17.84
C ASN A 351 6.74 10.49 -16.82
N ALA A 352 6.57 9.27 -17.30
CA ALA A 352 6.30 8.10 -16.45
C ALA A 352 7.50 7.81 -15.55
N LYS A 353 7.24 7.70 -14.24
CA LYS A 353 8.27 7.35 -13.25
C LYS A 353 7.89 6.17 -12.37
N ILE A 354 6.63 5.75 -12.37
CA ILE A 354 6.15 4.62 -11.57
C ILE A 354 5.32 3.72 -12.48
N GLY A 355 5.58 2.42 -12.45
CA GLY A 355 4.92 1.44 -13.30
C GLY A 355 4.39 0.24 -12.53
N TYR A 356 3.22 -0.28 -12.91
CA TYR A 356 2.65 -1.54 -12.44
C TYR A 356 2.47 -2.51 -13.61
N SER A 357 2.93 -3.76 -13.47
CA SER A 357 2.79 -4.82 -14.50
C SER A 357 2.87 -6.21 -13.87
N SER A 358 2.37 -7.24 -14.56
CA SER A 358 2.49 -8.65 -14.15
C SER A 358 3.76 -9.35 -14.66
N ALA A 359 4.61 -8.68 -15.45
CA ALA A 359 5.89 -9.23 -15.94
C ALA A 359 5.78 -10.49 -16.83
N SER A 360 4.73 -10.62 -17.65
CA SER A 360 4.65 -11.70 -18.65
C SER A 360 5.73 -11.56 -19.73
N CYS A 361 6.10 -12.65 -20.41
CA CYS A 361 7.02 -12.56 -21.56
C CYS A 361 6.40 -11.72 -22.68
N GLY A 362 7.20 -10.88 -23.34
CA GLY A 362 6.70 -9.89 -24.30
C GLY A 362 6.48 -8.52 -23.68
N ALA A 363 5.30 -7.94 -23.91
CA ALA A 363 5.08 -6.51 -23.76
C ALA A 363 5.32 -6.03 -22.31
N ASP A 364 4.90 -6.81 -21.32
CA ASP A 364 5.11 -6.51 -19.89
C ASP A 364 6.60 -6.36 -19.54
N ILE A 365 7.43 -7.36 -19.88
CA ILE A 365 8.87 -7.29 -19.63
C ILE A 365 9.53 -6.16 -20.43
N LEU A 366 9.10 -5.90 -21.67
CA LEU A 366 9.62 -4.77 -22.46
C LEU A 366 9.30 -3.42 -21.81
N PHE A 367 8.09 -3.27 -21.27
CA PHE A 367 7.70 -2.10 -20.49
C PHE A 367 8.54 -1.95 -19.22
N ILE A 368 8.72 -3.03 -18.46
CA ILE A 368 9.55 -3.03 -17.25
C ILE A 368 10.97 -2.58 -17.57
N GLU A 369 11.59 -3.13 -18.60
CA GLU A 369 12.93 -2.73 -19.02
C GLU A 369 13.00 -1.28 -19.49
N ALA A 370 12.04 -0.85 -20.31
CA ALA A 370 11.99 0.54 -20.80
C ALA A 370 11.85 1.53 -19.64
N LEU A 371 11.00 1.23 -18.65
CA LEU A 371 10.83 2.08 -17.47
C LEU A 371 12.07 2.08 -16.57
N GLN A 372 12.73 0.93 -16.38
CA GLN A 372 14.01 0.84 -15.65
C GLN A 372 15.12 1.63 -16.33
N GLU A 373 15.20 1.60 -17.67
CA GLU A 373 16.16 2.42 -18.44
C GLU A 373 15.93 3.93 -18.25
N LEU A 374 14.69 4.35 -17.97
CA LEU A 374 14.32 5.74 -17.65
C LEU A 374 14.52 6.10 -16.16
N GLY A 375 15.04 5.16 -15.36
CA GLY A 375 15.21 5.30 -13.92
C GLY A 375 13.89 5.31 -13.14
N GLY A 376 12.84 4.71 -13.69
CA GLY A 376 11.53 4.60 -13.05
C GLY A 376 11.45 3.45 -12.04
N GLU A 377 10.51 3.60 -11.11
CA GLU A 377 10.09 2.60 -10.12
C GLU A 377 9.18 1.56 -10.78
N VAL A 378 9.51 0.27 -10.63
CA VAL A 378 8.69 -0.83 -11.17
C VAL A 378 8.10 -1.64 -10.02
N ASN A 379 6.78 -1.79 -10.01
CA ASN A 379 6.03 -2.59 -9.07
C ASN A 379 5.41 -3.77 -9.81
N ILE A 380 5.83 -4.99 -9.48
CA ILE A 380 5.34 -6.20 -10.13
C ILE A 380 4.24 -6.81 -9.28
N VAL A 381 3.08 -7.05 -9.90
CA VAL A 381 1.95 -7.72 -9.23
C VAL A 381 1.66 -9.02 -9.96
N LEU A 382 2.03 -10.13 -9.33
CA LEU A 382 1.81 -11.46 -9.88
C LEU A 382 0.35 -11.90 -9.60
N PRO A 383 -0.34 -12.48 -10.61
CA PRO A 383 -1.74 -12.82 -10.48
C PRO A 383 -1.98 -14.02 -9.57
N PHE A 384 -1.03 -14.95 -9.48
CA PHE A 384 -1.11 -16.21 -8.75
C PHE A 384 0.30 -16.76 -8.44
N ALA A 385 0.39 -17.96 -7.88
CA ALA A 385 1.66 -18.61 -7.51
C ALA A 385 2.74 -18.50 -8.60
N ILE A 386 3.94 -18.03 -8.21
CA ILE A 386 5.02 -17.69 -9.15
C ILE A 386 5.43 -18.84 -10.07
N GLN A 387 5.44 -20.08 -9.57
CA GLN A 387 5.82 -21.23 -10.39
C GLN A 387 4.81 -21.50 -11.51
N ASP A 388 3.51 -21.41 -11.20
CA ASP A 388 2.46 -21.52 -12.22
C ASP A 388 2.57 -20.34 -13.21
N PHE A 389 2.94 -19.14 -12.75
CA PHE A 389 3.12 -17.97 -13.63
C PHE A 389 4.29 -18.16 -14.59
N ILE A 390 5.45 -18.62 -14.12
CA ILE A 390 6.59 -18.91 -15.00
C ILE A 390 6.17 -19.93 -16.06
N GLU A 391 5.44 -20.98 -15.68
CA GLU A 391 5.01 -22.03 -16.61
C GLU A 391 4.03 -21.56 -17.68
N ASN A 392 3.09 -20.68 -17.33
CA ASN A 392 2.01 -20.26 -18.24
C ASN A 392 2.33 -18.97 -19.00
N ASN A 393 3.18 -18.09 -18.46
CA ASN A 393 3.36 -16.72 -18.94
C ASN A 393 4.79 -16.39 -19.38
N VAL A 394 5.77 -17.25 -19.08
CA VAL A 394 7.20 -16.93 -19.34
C VAL A 394 7.92 -18.03 -20.11
N ARG A 395 7.87 -19.27 -19.62
CA ARG A 395 8.72 -20.39 -20.04
C ARG A 395 8.55 -20.74 -21.53
N HIS A 396 7.35 -20.59 -22.08
CA HIS A 396 7.08 -20.93 -23.47
C HIS A 396 7.84 -20.07 -24.48
N ALA A 397 8.22 -18.84 -24.11
CA ALA A 397 9.03 -17.96 -24.94
C ALA A 397 10.53 -18.31 -24.88
N GLY A 398 10.91 -19.26 -24.03
CA GLY A 398 12.25 -19.85 -23.95
C GLY A 398 13.18 -19.19 -22.93
N PRO A 399 14.41 -19.74 -22.76
CA PRO A 399 15.32 -19.37 -21.65
C PRO A 399 15.77 -17.90 -21.64
N ARG A 400 15.70 -17.20 -22.79
CA ARG A 400 15.97 -15.75 -22.87
C ARG A 400 14.97 -14.97 -22.03
N TRP A 401 13.69 -15.33 -22.07
CA TRP A 401 12.62 -14.64 -21.36
C TRP A 401 12.58 -15.00 -19.87
N GLU A 402 12.88 -16.24 -19.49
CA GLU A 402 13.04 -16.62 -18.08
C GLU A 402 14.13 -15.77 -17.39
N LYS A 403 15.30 -15.60 -18.02
CA LYS A 403 16.36 -14.73 -17.50
C LYS A 403 15.96 -13.26 -17.37
N ARG A 404 15.15 -12.75 -18.31
CA ARG A 404 14.64 -11.38 -18.25
C ARG A 404 13.59 -11.21 -17.16
N PHE A 405 12.73 -12.21 -16.97
CA PHE A 405 11.77 -12.26 -15.86
C PHE A 405 12.48 -12.25 -14.51
N GLU A 406 13.49 -13.12 -14.32
CA GLU A 406 14.32 -13.13 -13.10
C GLU A 406 14.98 -11.77 -12.84
N LYS A 407 15.53 -11.13 -13.89
CA LYS A 407 16.12 -9.80 -13.80
C LYS A 407 15.09 -8.72 -13.49
N ALA A 408 13.89 -8.81 -14.06
CA ALA A 408 12.79 -7.89 -13.82
C ALA A 408 12.36 -7.95 -12.34
N LEU A 409 12.19 -9.15 -11.78
CA LEU A 409 11.90 -9.35 -10.36
C LEU A 409 13.02 -8.83 -9.45
N ALA A 410 14.28 -9.14 -9.77
CA ALA A 410 15.42 -8.74 -8.95
C ALA A 410 15.64 -7.21 -8.91
N ASN A 411 15.25 -6.49 -9.96
CA ASN A 411 15.37 -5.04 -10.07
C ASN A 411 14.05 -4.29 -9.80
N ALA A 412 12.97 -5.00 -9.47
CA ALA A 412 11.71 -4.36 -9.13
C ALA A 412 11.82 -3.64 -7.78
N HIS A 413 11.10 -2.53 -7.65
CA HIS A 413 10.92 -1.85 -6.38
C HIS A 413 10.10 -2.70 -5.40
N SER A 414 9.06 -3.34 -5.91
CA SER A 414 8.25 -4.29 -5.15
C SER A 414 7.79 -5.46 -6.03
N VAL A 415 7.61 -6.62 -5.40
CA VAL A 415 6.96 -7.80 -5.99
C VAL A 415 5.88 -8.22 -5.02
N SER A 416 4.62 -8.19 -5.45
CA SER A 416 3.47 -8.60 -4.66
C SER A 416 2.59 -9.59 -5.41
N PHE A 417 1.68 -10.22 -4.69
CA PHE A 417 0.76 -11.21 -5.23
C PHE A 417 -0.68 -10.75 -5.05
N SER A 418 -1.48 -10.80 -6.11
CA SER A 418 -2.93 -10.58 -6.00
C SER A 418 -3.57 -11.74 -5.25
N CYS A 419 -3.18 -12.97 -5.60
CA CYS A 419 -3.44 -14.16 -4.80
C CYS A 419 -2.21 -15.09 -4.85
N GLU A 420 -2.05 -15.91 -3.82
CA GLU A 420 -0.98 -16.92 -3.73
C GLU A 420 -1.47 -18.32 -4.16
N ASP A 421 -2.72 -18.40 -4.62
CA ASP A 421 -3.35 -19.62 -5.09
C ASP A 421 -2.65 -20.16 -6.35
N ARG A 422 -2.85 -21.45 -6.63
CA ARG A 422 -2.51 -22.05 -7.93
C ARG A 422 -3.44 -21.54 -9.04
N TYR A 423 -2.92 -21.43 -10.26
CA TYR A 423 -3.68 -20.93 -11.43
C TYR A 423 -4.86 -21.82 -11.80
N LEU A 424 -4.61 -23.14 -11.89
CA LEU A 424 -5.61 -24.16 -12.23
C LEU A 424 -6.46 -23.83 -13.48
N GLY A 425 -5.93 -23.02 -14.43
CA GLY A 425 -6.66 -22.64 -15.65
C GLY A 425 -7.81 -21.66 -15.45
N HIS A 426 -7.84 -20.90 -14.35
CA HIS A 426 -8.87 -19.89 -14.10
C HIS A 426 -8.41 -18.48 -14.47
N ASP A 427 -8.79 -18.01 -15.66
CA ASP A 427 -8.38 -16.70 -16.20
C ASP A 427 -8.85 -15.50 -15.35
N MET A 428 -9.88 -15.69 -14.52
CA MET A 428 -10.34 -14.67 -13.58
C MET A 428 -9.28 -14.19 -12.59
N LEU A 429 -8.21 -14.97 -12.36
CA LEU A 429 -7.08 -14.54 -11.53
C LEU A 429 -6.30 -13.38 -12.19
N TYR A 430 -6.18 -13.37 -13.52
CA TYR A 430 -5.58 -12.24 -14.25
C TYR A 430 -6.43 -10.99 -14.14
N ARG A 431 -7.76 -11.11 -14.35
CA ARG A 431 -8.68 -9.97 -14.19
C ARG A 431 -8.62 -9.40 -12.78
N PHE A 432 -8.59 -10.26 -11.77
CA PHE A 432 -8.43 -9.83 -10.38
C PHE A 432 -7.12 -9.09 -10.17
N SER A 433 -6.01 -9.57 -10.76
CA SER A 433 -4.73 -8.90 -10.69
C SER A 433 -4.74 -7.52 -11.34
N ASN A 434 -5.39 -7.36 -12.49
CA ASN A 434 -5.57 -6.05 -13.12
C ASN A 434 -6.34 -5.08 -12.22
N HIS A 435 -7.39 -5.54 -11.52
CA HIS A 435 -8.10 -4.72 -10.53
C HIS A 435 -7.21 -4.32 -9.35
N VAL A 436 -6.40 -5.24 -8.82
CA VAL A 436 -5.46 -4.95 -7.74
C VAL A 436 -4.38 -3.95 -8.19
N MET A 437 -3.84 -4.10 -9.40
CA MET A 437 -2.88 -3.15 -9.99
C MET A 437 -3.50 -1.76 -10.18
N HIS A 438 -4.70 -1.68 -10.77
CA HIS A 438 -5.41 -0.41 -10.95
C HIS A 438 -5.65 0.26 -9.59
N GLY A 439 -6.21 -0.47 -8.63
CA GLY A 439 -6.46 0.03 -7.28
C GLY A 439 -5.20 0.52 -6.56
N SER A 440 -4.11 -0.25 -6.67
CA SER A 440 -2.81 0.11 -6.11
C SER A 440 -2.27 1.40 -6.72
N ALA A 441 -2.39 1.55 -8.03
CA ALA A 441 -2.00 2.76 -8.75
C ALA A 441 -2.87 3.96 -8.38
N VAL A 442 -4.19 3.78 -8.18
CA VAL A 442 -5.08 4.84 -7.68
C VAL A 442 -4.69 5.28 -6.27
N MET A 443 -4.42 4.32 -5.36
CA MET A 443 -3.96 4.64 -4.00
C MET A 443 -2.65 5.44 -4.02
N ARG A 444 -1.68 5.00 -4.83
CA ARG A 444 -0.42 5.70 -5.02
C ARG A 444 -0.66 7.08 -5.66
N GLY A 445 -1.59 7.18 -6.61
CA GLY A 445 -1.99 8.42 -7.27
C GLY A 445 -2.59 9.44 -6.31
N LYS A 446 -3.47 9.01 -5.39
CA LYS A 446 -4.02 9.86 -4.32
C LYS A 446 -2.89 10.48 -3.47
N PHE A 447 -1.88 9.70 -3.11
CA PHE A 447 -0.71 10.23 -2.38
C PHE A 447 0.08 11.23 -3.22
N LEU A 448 0.33 10.93 -4.50
CA LEU A 448 1.12 11.77 -5.41
C LEU A 448 0.32 12.92 -6.03
N THR A 449 -0.98 13.06 -5.73
CA THR A 449 -1.89 14.03 -6.34
C THR A 449 -1.92 13.96 -7.88
N THR A 450 -1.89 12.74 -8.39
CA THR A 450 -1.98 12.41 -9.83
C THR A 450 -2.97 11.28 -10.04
N ASP A 451 -3.53 11.20 -11.24
CA ASP A 451 -4.31 10.04 -11.65
C ASP A 451 -3.41 9.04 -12.38
N PRO A 452 -3.67 7.72 -12.25
CA PRO A 452 -2.95 6.72 -13.01
C PRO A 452 -3.33 6.74 -14.49
N HIS A 453 -2.40 6.31 -15.33
CA HIS A 453 -2.61 6.09 -16.75
C HIS A 453 -2.60 4.60 -17.06
N LEU A 454 -3.44 4.15 -17.99
CA LEU A 454 -3.37 2.80 -18.54
C LEU A 454 -2.58 2.84 -19.84
N MET A 455 -1.51 2.06 -19.93
CA MET A 455 -0.81 1.82 -21.18
C MET A 455 -1.03 0.37 -21.60
N ALA A 456 -1.58 0.18 -22.80
CA ALA A 456 -1.92 -1.15 -23.31
C ALA A 456 -1.21 -1.43 -24.63
N VAL A 457 -0.43 -2.51 -24.68
CA VAL A 457 0.03 -3.10 -25.94
C VAL A 457 -0.99 -4.13 -26.37
N TRP A 458 -1.82 -3.76 -27.33
CA TRP A 458 -3.02 -4.49 -27.69
C TRP A 458 -3.04 -4.75 -29.18
N HIS A 459 -3.83 -5.73 -29.59
CA HIS A 459 -4.05 -6.03 -30.99
C HIS A 459 -5.55 -5.92 -31.30
N SER A 460 -5.91 -5.06 -32.27
CA SER A 460 -7.31 -4.66 -32.51
C SER A 460 -8.32 -5.78 -32.81
N ARG A 461 -7.81 -6.95 -33.20
CA ARG A 461 -8.59 -8.11 -33.67
C ARG A 461 -8.87 -9.17 -32.60
N THR A 462 -8.49 -8.95 -31.34
CA THR A 462 -8.64 -9.96 -30.26
C THR A 462 -9.93 -9.76 -29.46
N ASP A 463 -10.62 -10.85 -29.09
CA ASP A 463 -11.75 -10.77 -28.16
C ASP A 463 -11.33 -10.32 -26.76
N SER A 464 -12.29 -9.79 -26.01
CA SER A 464 -12.16 -9.42 -24.60
C SER A 464 -12.16 -10.68 -23.71
N LEU A 465 -10.98 -11.26 -23.51
CA LEU A 465 -10.76 -12.39 -22.59
C LEU A 465 -10.49 -11.90 -21.17
N PRO A 466 -11.03 -12.55 -20.11
CA PRO A 466 -10.80 -12.14 -18.72
C PRO A 466 -9.32 -11.91 -18.39
N GLY A 467 -8.98 -10.68 -18.01
CA GLY A 467 -7.62 -10.28 -17.64
C GLY A 467 -6.67 -10.00 -18.81
N GLY A 468 -7.11 -10.17 -20.05
CA GLY A 468 -6.35 -9.75 -21.23
C GLY A 468 -6.35 -8.23 -21.43
N PRO A 469 -5.54 -7.71 -22.38
CA PRO A 469 -5.45 -6.28 -22.65
C PRO A 469 -6.79 -5.62 -22.99
N ALA A 470 -7.58 -6.24 -23.88
CA ALA A 470 -8.91 -5.74 -24.26
C ALA A 470 -9.87 -5.64 -23.06
N ASP A 471 -9.88 -6.64 -22.17
CA ASP A 471 -10.73 -6.68 -20.99
C ASP A 471 -10.40 -5.58 -19.97
N PHE A 472 -9.13 -5.20 -19.89
CA PHE A 472 -8.68 -4.10 -19.04
C PHE A 472 -8.99 -2.73 -19.69
N ILE A 473 -8.80 -2.60 -21.00
CA ILE A 473 -9.19 -1.40 -21.76
C ILE A 473 -10.70 -1.13 -21.61
N ASP A 474 -11.55 -2.16 -21.77
CA ASP A 474 -13.01 -2.06 -21.63
C ASP A 474 -13.46 -1.56 -20.24
N ARG A 475 -12.64 -1.78 -19.22
CA ARG A 475 -12.90 -1.40 -17.82
C ARG A 475 -12.23 -0.10 -17.41
N TRP A 476 -11.48 0.53 -18.30
CA TRP A 476 -10.79 1.78 -17.99
C TRP A 476 -11.74 2.97 -18.19
N SER A 477 -12.18 3.58 -17.08
CA SER A 477 -13.19 4.64 -17.11
C SER A 477 -12.68 5.99 -17.67
N ASN A 478 -11.38 6.27 -17.59
CA ASN A 478 -10.81 7.55 -18.01
C ASN A 478 -10.04 7.45 -19.34
N ILE A 479 -10.74 7.72 -20.44
CA ILE A 479 -10.18 7.67 -21.80
C ILE A 479 -9.00 8.65 -21.97
N SER A 480 -8.98 9.79 -21.26
CA SER A 480 -7.89 10.78 -21.38
C SER A 480 -6.55 10.28 -20.85
N THR A 481 -6.56 9.25 -20.00
CA THR A 481 -5.36 8.63 -19.43
C THR A 481 -5.05 7.27 -20.06
N LEU A 482 -5.75 6.89 -21.13
CA LEU A 482 -5.55 5.65 -21.88
C LEU A 482 -4.53 5.86 -23.03
N HIS A 483 -3.50 5.02 -23.05
CA HIS A 483 -2.45 5.01 -24.07
C HIS A 483 -2.40 3.67 -24.78
N LEU A 484 -2.93 3.59 -25.99
CA LEU A 484 -2.95 2.35 -26.78
C LEU A 484 -1.74 2.26 -27.71
N ILE A 485 -1.05 1.12 -27.71
CA ILE A 485 -0.05 0.75 -28.71
C ILE A 485 -0.67 -0.41 -29.48
N ASP A 486 -1.21 -0.13 -30.66
CA ASP A 486 -1.85 -1.14 -31.49
C ASP A 486 -0.79 -1.88 -32.31
N LEU A 487 -0.67 -3.18 -32.06
CA LEU A 487 0.24 -4.03 -32.81
C LEU A 487 -0.15 -4.09 -34.29
N ASP A 488 -1.44 -3.96 -34.65
CA ASP A 488 -1.88 -3.93 -36.05
C ASP A 488 -1.29 -2.78 -36.86
N GLU A 489 -1.08 -1.62 -36.24
CA GLU A 489 -0.47 -0.46 -36.89
C GLU A 489 1.00 -0.73 -37.24
N LEU A 490 1.66 -1.66 -36.53
CA LEU A 490 3.03 -2.08 -36.82
C LEU A 490 3.10 -3.11 -37.96
N TYR A 491 2.00 -3.78 -38.27
CA TYR A 491 1.90 -4.74 -39.38
C TYR A 491 1.40 -4.12 -40.69
N ASN A 492 0.54 -3.09 -40.63
CA ASN A 492 -0.19 -2.59 -41.79
C ASN A 492 0.61 -1.57 -42.63
N GLU A 493 1.56 -2.07 -43.42
CA GLU A 493 1.73 -1.59 -44.81
C GLU A 493 0.82 -2.35 -45.80
N ASN A 494 0.16 -3.46 -45.42
CA ASN A 494 -0.74 -4.22 -46.31
C ASN A 494 -2.03 -4.69 -45.59
N GLY A 495 -3.10 -3.92 -45.78
CA GLY A 495 -4.40 -4.07 -45.10
C GLY A 495 -5.13 -5.39 -45.33
N THR A 496 -5.34 -6.15 -44.25
CA THR A 496 -6.42 -7.14 -44.15
C THR A 496 -7.15 -7.02 -42.81
N THR A 497 -8.47 -6.88 -42.87
CA THR A 497 -9.38 -6.42 -41.79
C THR A 497 -10.21 -7.53 -41.12
N ASP A 498 -9.87 -8.81 -41.28
CA ASP A 498 -10.67 -9.90 -40.70
C ASP A 498 -10.33 -10.14 -39.22
N GLN A 499 -11.32 -10.30 -38.34
CA GLN A 499 -11.13 -10.63 -36.92
C GLN A 499 -10.42 -11.97 -36.72
N ILE A 500 -9.56 -12.09 -35.70
CA ILE A 500 -8.83 -13.33 -35.41
C ILE A 500 -9.67 -14.22 -34.49
N ASP A 501 -9.96 -15.45 -34.91
CA ASP A 501 -10.62 -16.45 -34.06
C ASP A 501 -9.74 -16.77 -32.83
N THR A 502 -10.23 -16.46 -31.63
CA THR A 502 -9.49 -16.63 -30.37
C THR A 502 -9.16 -18.07 -30.03
N ASN A 503 -9.81 -19.06 -30.66
CA ASN A 503 -9.39 -20.46 -30.54
C ASN A 503 -8.04 -20.74 -31.22
N LEU A 504 -7.61 -19.90 -32.16
CA LEU A 504 -6.34 -20.01 -32.88
C LEU A 504 -5.15 -19.39 -32.12
N ILE A 505 -5.46 -18.55 -31.12
CA ILE A 505 -4.50 -17.89 -30.22
C ILE A 505 -4.40 -18.65 -28.89
N LYS A 506 -5.32 -19.57 -28.58
CA LYS A 506 -5.11 -20.50 -27.46
C LYS A 506 -4.01 -21.47 -27.88
N PRO A 507 -3.01 -21.77 -27.03
CA PRO A 507 -2.08 -22.83 -27.35
C PRO A 507 -2.91 -24.07 -27.67
N GLN A 508 -2.64 -24.72 -28.83
CA GLN A 508 -3.19 -26.06 -29.06
C GLN A 508 -2.94 -26.82 -27.77
N LYS A 509 -4.00 -27.35 -27.15
CA LYS A 509 -3.91 -28.08 -25.88
C LYS A 509 -3.00 -29.30 -26.05
N THR A 510 -1.67 -29.12 -26.13
CA THR A 510 -0.78 -29.96 -25.35
C THR A 510 -1.29 -29.78 -23.95
N SER A 511 -2.00 -30.80 -23.49
CA SER A 511 -2.33 -30.99 -22.09
C SER A 511 -1.08 -30.67 -21.27
N LEU A 512 -0.95 -29.43 -20.80
CA LEU A 512 -0.56 -29.27 -19.42
C LEU A 512 -1.54 -30.18 -18.70
N SER A 513 -1.02 -31.27 -18.14
CA SER A 513 -1.80 -32.21 -17.36
C SER A 513 -2.25 -31.48 -16.11
N PHE A 514 -3.19 -30.54 -16.27
CA PHE A 514 -4.05 -30.15 -15.18
C PHE A 514 -4.70 -31.46 -14.74
N ASP A 515 -4.49 -31.78 -13.48
CA ASP A 515 -5.06 -32.96 -12.84
C ASP A 515 -6.53 -33.09 -13.31
N PRO A 516 -7.03 -34.26 -13.73
CA PRO A 516 -8.42 -34.45 -14.17
C PRO A 516 -9.51 -33.87 -13.23
N PHE A 517 -9.15 -33.47 -12.01
CA PHE A 517 -9.97 -32.64 -11.12
C PHE A 517 -10.27 -31.21 -11.64
N VAL A 518 -9.36 -30.57 -12.36
CA VAL A 518 -9.49 -29.17 -12.80
C VAL A 518 -10.63 -28.99 -13.82
N SER A 519 -10.82 -29.94 -14.75
CA SER A 519 -11.86 -29.85 -15.79
C SER A 519 -13.30 -29.96 -15.28
N LYS A 520 -13.49 -30.21 -13.97
CA LYS A 520 -14.80 -30.23 -13.29
C LYS A 520 -14.92 -29.15 -12.21
N SER A 521 -13.96 -28.25 -12.10
CA SER A 521 -13.96 -27.22 -11.05
C SER A 521 -15.04 -26.18 -11.34
N PRO A 522 -15.82 -25.75 -10.31
CA PRO A 522 -16.78 -24.66 -10.48
C PRO A 522 -16.10 -23.37 -10.95
N GLU A 523 -16.88 -22.47 -11.54
CA GLU A 523 -16.38 -21.18 -12.01
C GLU A 523 -15.93 -20.31 -10.82
N ARG A 524 -14.81 -19.60 -11.01
CA ARG A 524 -14.36 -18.57 -10.07
C ARG A 524 -14.93 -17.22 -10.48
N VAL A 525 -15.43 -16.46 -9.52
CA VAL A 525 -15.85 -15.06 -9.72
C VAL A 525 -15.20 -14.19 -8.65
N ILE A 526 -14.94 -12.93 -8.98
CA ILE A 526 -14.43 -11.96 -8.01
C ILE A 526 -15.60 -11.52 -7.14
N LYS A 527 -15.43 -11.63 -5.82
CA LYS A 527 -16.41 -11.14 -4.84
C LYS A 527 -15.71 -10.36 -3.75
N SER A 528 -16.45 -9.40 -3.21
CA SER A 528 -16.14 -8.70 -1.98
C SER A 528 -16.96 -9.32 -0.87
N MET A 529 -16.35 -9.48 0.30
CA MET A 529 -16.95 -10.21 1.41
C MET A 529 -16.65 -9.53 2.75
N MET A 530 -17.59 -9.68 3.68
CA MET A 530 -17.50 -9.22 5.07
C MET A 530 -17.68 -10.40 6.01
N PHE A 531 -16.82 -10.49 7.02
CA PHE A 531 -17.05 -11.28 8.23
C PHE A 531 -17.17 -10.36 9.43
N SER A 532 -18.15 -10.62 10.28
CA SER A 532 -18.32 -9.91 11.55
C SER A 532 -18.58 -10.87 12.69
N ASP A 533 -18.10 -10.49 13.88
CA ASP A 533 -18.39 -11.10 15.18
C ASP A 533 -18.87 -10.04 16.17
N LEU A 534 -19.83 -10.35 17.04
CA LEU A 534 -20.29 -9.43 18.08
C LEU A 534 -19.51 -9.65 19.37
N HIS A 535 -18.53 -8.78 19.60
CA HIS A 535 -17.77 -8.79 20.84
C HIS A 535 -18.69 -8.54 22.05
N GLY A 536 -18.61 -9.44 23.03
CA GLY A 536 -19.42 -9.41 24.25
C GLY A 536 -20.55 -10.44 24.27
N TYR A 537 -20.90 -11.04 23.12
CA TYR A 537 -21.93 -12.08 23.03
C TYR A 537 -21.62 -13.29 23.94
N SER A 538 -20.38 -13.80 23.91
CA SER A 538 -19.95 -14.93 24.75
C SER A 538 -20.04 -14.70 26.26
N LYS A 539 -20.24 -13.45 26.71
CA LYS A 539 -20.40 -13.09 28.12
C LYS A 539 -21.88 -12.95 28.51
N LEU A 540 -22.81 -12.97 27.55
CA LEU A 540 -24.23 -12.93 27.81
C LEU A 540 -24.69 -14.23 28.47
N GLN A 541 -25.38 -14.10 29.60
CA GLN A 541 -26.07 -15.20 30.28
C GLN A 541 -27.51 -15.35 29.73
N ASP A 542 -28.15 -16.49 30.01
CA ASP A 542 -29.53 -16.82 29.57
C ASP A 542 -30.55 -15.70 29.86
N GLU A 543 -30.37 -14.97 30.95
CA GLU A 543 -31.21 -13.83 31.36
C GLU A 543 -31.20 -12.68 30.35
N HIS A 544 -30.14 -12.52 29.56
CA HIS A 544 -30.00 -11.46 28.56
C HIS A 544 -30.49 -11.86 27.17
N VAL A 545 -30.80 -13.14 26.94
CA VAL A 545 -31.20 -13.66 25.62
C VAL A 545 -32.42 -12.94 25.03
N PRO A 546 -33.49 -12.63 25.80
CA PRO A 546 -34.63 -11.88 25.27
C PRO A 546 -34.24 -10.49 24.74
N SER A 547 -33.43 -9.74 25.51
CA SER A 547 -32.92 -8.43 25.08
C SER A 547 -32.01 -8.54 23.87
N PHE A 548 -31.20 -9.59 23.78
CA PHE A 548 -30.34 -9.83 22.62
C PHE A 548 -31.15 -10.15 21.36
N LEU A 549 -32.25 -10.92 21.47
CA LEU A 549 -33.14 -11.19 20.32
C LEU A 549 -33.85 -9.93 19.84
N ASP A 550 -34.34 -9.08 20.76
CA ASP A 550 -34.93 -7.78 20.42
C ASP A 550 -33.88 -6.84 19.78
N PHE A 551 -32.64 -6.87 20.27
CA PHE A 551 -31.50 -6.16 19.64
C PHE A 551 -31.28 -6.62 18.20
N LEU A 552 -31.22 -7.93 17.94
CA LEU A 552 -31.05 -8.48 16.59
C LEU A 552 -32.21 -8.14 15.66
N GLU A 553 -33.45 -8.16 16.16
CA GLU A 553 -34.62 -7.78 15.37
C GLU A 553 -34.56 -6.31 14.95
N LYS A 554 -34.23 -5.40 15.88
CA LYS A 554 -34.07 -3.96 15.58
C LYS A 554 -32.88 -3.69 14.67
N LEU A 555 -31.79 -4.43 14.83
CA LEU A 555 -30.65 -4.38 13.92
C LEU A 555 -31.08 -4.78 12.51
N ASN A 556 -31.80 -5.90 12.36
CA ASN A 556 -32.31 -6.33 11.07
C ASN A 556 -33.26 -5.29 10.43
N GLN A 557 -34.21 -4.74 11.19
CA GLN A 557 -35.11 -3.68 10.70
C GLN A 557 -34.36 -2.41 10.28
N ALA A 558 -33.24 -2.09 10.92
CA ALA A 558 -32.39 -0.96 10.53
C ALA A 558 -31.58 -1.28 9.26
N MET A 559 -31.07 -2.51 9.15
CA MET A 559 -30.32 -2.97 7.97
C MET A 559 -31.22 -3.18 6.74
N GLU A 560 -32.47 -3.60 6.89
CA GLU A 560 -33.43 -3.72 5.77
C GLU A 560 -33.73 -2.38 5.09
N LYS A 561 -33.59 -1.26 5.82
CA LYS A 561 -33.72 0.08 5.25
C LYS A 561 -32.51 0.48 4.42
N ILE A 562 -31.40 -0.23 4.58
CA ILE A 562 -30.16 -0.02 3.83
C ILE A 562 -30.23 -0.96 2.62
N ASN A 563 -30.60 -0.42 1.46
CA ASN A 563 -30.62 -1.18 0.23
C ASN A 563 -29.19 -1.38 -0.30
N THR A 564 -28.48 -2.36 0.25
CA THR A 564 -27.27 -2.92 -0.34
C THR A 564 -27.66 -4.23 -1.00
N GLU A 565 -27.64 -4.28 -2.33
CA GLU A 565 -27.92 -5.48 -3.13
C GLU A 565 -26.82 -6.53 -2.91
N LEU A 566 -26.90 -7.25 -1.80
CA LEU A 566 -25.97 -8.32 -1.44
C LEU A 566 -26.31 -9.61 -2.20
N ASP A 567 -25.27 -10.32 -2.64
CA ASP A 567 -25.42 -11.64 -3.27
C ASP A 567 -25.78 -12.72 -2.24
N SER A 568 -25.27 -12.58 -1.01
CA SER A 568 -25.57 -13.48 0.10
C SER A 568 -25.39 -12.78 1.43
N LEU A 569 -26.28 -13.10 2.38
CA LEU A 569 -26.20 -12.72 3.77
C LEU A 569 -26.54 -13.95 4.61
N ASN A 570 -25.55 -14.45 5.35
CA ASN A 570 -25.69 -15.59 6.24
C ASN A 570 -25.37 -15.16 7.68
N THR A 571 -26.11 -15.72 8.64
CA THR A 571 -25.90 -15.51 10.06
C THR A 571 -25.62 -16.85 10.74
N TRP A 572 -24.65 -16.87 11.66
CA TRP A 572 -24.35 -18.02 12.51
C TRP A 572 -24.19 -17.55 13.94
N GLY A 573 -25.28 -17.60 14.72
CA GLY A 573 -25.30 -17.06 16.07
C GLY A 573 -25.09 -15.54 16.05
N ASP A 574 -23.98 -15.09 16.57
CA ASP A 574 -23.50 -13.71 16.61
C ASP A 574 -22.64 -13.30 15.40
N ALA A 575 -22.26 -14.24 14.55
CA ALA A 575 -21.47 -13.96 13.37
C ALA A 575 -22.32 -13.62 12.13
N ILE A 576 -21.88 -12.65 11.34
CA ILE A 576 -22.45 -12.30 10.04
C ILE A 576 -21.42 -12.52 8.93
N PHE A 577 -21.87 -13.15 7.85
CA PHE A 577 -21.13 -13.28 6.60
C PHE A 577 -21.94 -12.69 5.45
N ALA A 578 -21.41 -11.64 4.82
CA ALA A 578 -22.03 -10.97 3.69
C ALA A 578 -21.11 -11.02 2.46
N VAL A 579 -21.71 -11.14 1.27
CA VAL A 579 -21.00 -11.20 -0.02
C VAL A 579 -21.70 -10.30 -1.02
N ALA A 580 -20.92 -9.56 -1.82
CA ALA A 580 -21.41 -8.79 -2.96
C ALA A 580 -20.41 -8.81 -4.13
N ASP A 581 -20.85 -8.31 -5.28
CA ASP A 581 -20.08 -8.15 -6.51
C ASP A 581 -19.03 -7.05 -6.45
N THR A 582 -19.21 -6.07 -5.56
CA THR A 582 -18.42 -4.83 -5.49
C THR A 582 -17.93 -4.55 -4.08
N ALA A 583 -16.72 -3.98 -3.97
CA ALA A 583 -16.14 -3.55 -2.70
C ALA A 583 -16.92 -2.38 -2.09
N THR A 584 -17.44 -1.46 -2.91
CA THR A 584 -18.28 -0.34 -2.48
C THR A 584 -19.54 -0.79 -1.74
N LYS A 585 -20.29 -1.78 -2.25
CA LYS A 585 -21.48 -2.33 -1.57
C LYS A 585 -21.13 -2.93 -0.20
N ILE A 586 -20.02 -3.66 -0.10
CA ILE A 586 -19.56 -4.26 1.15
C ILE A 586 -19.02 -3.22 2.14
N ALA A 587 -18.31 -2.21 1.66
CA ALA A 587 -17.85 -1.07 2.46
C ALA A 587 -19.04 -0.33 3.08
N ASP A 588 -20.05 0.00 2.25
CA ASP A 588 -21.28 0.65 2.72
C ASP A 588 -22.03 -0.20 3.73
N PHE A 589 -22.18 -1.51 3.47
CA PHE A 589 -22.84 -2.42 4.40
C PHE A 589 -22.10 -2.51 5.73
N GLY A 590 -20.78 -2.76 5.70
CA GLY A 590 -19.96 -2.97 6.89
C GLY A 590 -19.85 -1.73 7.78
N LEU A 591 -19.63 -0.55 7.20
CA LEU A 591 -19.55 0.70 7.96
C LEU A 591 -20.90 1.05 8.60
N ARG A 592 -22.01 0.97 7.85
CA ARG A 592 -23.35 1.22 8.41
C ARG A 592 -23.73 0.20 9.49
N TYR A 593 -23.38 -1.06 9.29
CA TYR A 593 -23.59 -2.13 10.26
C TYR A 593 -22.85 -1.83 11.57
N CYS A 594 -21.59 -1.36 11.49
CA CYS A 594 -20.82 -0.91 12.64
C CYS A 594 -21.50 0.24 13.39
N ASP A 595 -21.90 1.29 12.67
CA ASP A 595 -22.54 2.49 13.24
C ASP A 595 -23.87 2.16 13.93
N ILE A 596 -24.69 1.32 13.30
CA ILE A 596 -25.99 0.92 13.84
C ILE A 596 -25.81 0.10 15.10
N ILE A 597 -24.87 -0.85 15.13
CA ILE A 597 -24.58 -1.64 16.33
C ILE A 597 -24.14 -0.74 17.47
N GLU A 598 -23.24 0.20 17.22
CA GLU A 598 -22.77 1.11 18.26
C GLU A 598 -23.91 1.99 18.80
N SER A 599 -24.75 2.54 17.92
CA SER A 599 -25.89 3.37 18.32
C SER A 599 -26.97 2.57 19.05
N LEU A 600 -27.28 1.36 18.56
CA LEU A 600 -28.32 0.51 19.12
C LEU A 600 -27.88 -0.11 20.45
N GLY A 601 -26.63 -0.55 20.56
CA GLY A 601 -26.08 -1.15 21.78
C GLY A 601 -26.16 -0.23 22.99
N LYS A 602 -26.06 1.10 22.79
CA LYS A 602 -26.24 2.11 23.85
C LYS A 602 -27.64 2.12 24.46
N LYS A 603 -28.65 1.54 23.79
CA LYS A 603 -30.05 1.48 24.26
C LYS A 603 -30.36 0.27 25.14
N TYR A 604 -29.39 -0.63 25.34
CA TYR A 604 -29.53 -1.86 26.13
C TYR A 604 -28.57 -1.84 27.33
N PRO A 605 -28.85 -1.04 28.37
CA PRO A 605 -28.00 -0.95 29.56
C PRO A 605 -27.96 -2.25 30.38
N GLU A 606 -28.88 -3.18 30.14
CA GLU A 606 -28.89 -4.50 30.77
C GLU A 606 -27.76 -5.41 30.28
N PHE A 607 -27.11 -5.10 29.15
CA PHE A 607 -25.97 -5.89 28.73
C PHE A 607 -24.76 -5.63 29.64
N PRO A 608 -24.06 -6.68 30.09
CA PRO A 608 -22.94 -6.54 31.02
C PRO A 608 -21.75 -5.78 30.40
N PHE A 609 -21.68 -5.71 29.07
CA PHE A 609 -20.68 -4.97 28.30
C PHE A 609 -21.33 -4.37 27.05
N PRO A 610 -20.83 -3.23 26.53
CA PRO A 610 -21.29 -2.69 25.26
C PRO A 610 -21.06 -3.69 24.12
N ILE A 611 -22.14 -4.10 23.44
CA ILE A 611 -22.05 -4.94 22.24
C ILE A 611 -21.46 -4.10 21.11
N ARG A 612 -20.35 -4.59 20.53
CA ARG A 612 -19.65 -3.95 19.41
C ARG A 612 -19.22 -5.01 18.40
N ALA A 613 -19.22 -4.68 17.12
CA ALA A 613 -18.78 -5.58 16.08
C ALA A 613 -17.26 -5.53 15.86
N ARG A 614 -16.65 -6.66 15.56
CA ARG A 614 -15.36 -6.74 14.85
C ARG A 614 -15.66 -7.05 13.41
N ILE A 615 -15.22 -6.23 12.47
CA ILE A 615 -15.62 -6.38 11.07
C ILE A 615 -14.37 -6.46 10.20
N SER A 616 -14.26 -7.53 9.43
CA SER A 616 -13.20 -7.73 8.44
C SER A 616 -13.75 -7.76 7.02
N LEU A 617 -13.06 -7.10 6.11
CA LEU A 617 -13.41 -6.97 4.70
C LEU A 617 -12.30 -7.52 3.81
N HIS A 618 -12.67 -8.31 2.81
CA HIS A 618 -11.75 -8.89 1.85
C HIS A 618 -12.37 -8.97 0.47
N SER A 619 -11.55 -8.92 -0.58
CA SER A 619 -12.00 -9.19 -1.95
C SER A 619 -11.07 -10.18 -2.60
N GLY A 620 -11.65 -11.09 -3.38
CA GLY A 620 -10.87 -12.04 -4.16
C GLY A 620 -11.72 -13.03 -4.94
N PRO A 621 -11.06 -13.84 -5.80
CA PRO A 621 -11.71 -14.91 -6.55
C PRO A 621 -12.23 -16.01 -5.62
N VAL A 622 -13.51 -16.34 -5.75
CA VAL A 622 -14.20 -17.40 -5.00
C VAL A 622 -14.90 -18.35 -5.96
N PHE A 623 -14.98 -19.61 -5.58
CA PHE A 623 -15.78 -20.61 -6.27
C PHE A 623 -17.25 -20.43 -5.91
N VAL A 624 -18.10 -20.44 -6.92
CA VAL A 624 -19.56 -20.40 -6.75
C VAL A 624 -20.14 -21.76 -7.05
N ALA A 625 -20.86 -22.32 -6.10
CA ALA A 625 -21.53 -23.60 -6.28
C ALA A 625 -22.86 -23.63 -5.52
N GLN A 626 -23.77 -24.49 -5.96
CA GLN A 626 -24.96 -24.80 -5.18
C GLN A 626 -24.57 -25.73 -4.04
N ASP A 627 -24.82 -25.31 -2.80
CA ASP A 627 -24.58 -26.13 -1.62
C ASP A 627 -25.42 -27.42 -1.69
N PRO A 628 -24.81 -28.60 -1.59
CA PRO A 628 -25.53 -29.86 -1.79
C PRO A 628 -26.53 -30.16 -0.67
N PHE A 629 -26.37 -29.56 0.51
CA PHE A 629 -27.26 -29.76 1.66
C PHE A 629 -28.35 -28.69 1.71
N ILE A 630 -27.97 -27.42 1.58
CA ILE A 630 -28.89 -26.27 1.74
C ILE A 630 -29.62 -25.96 0.42
N LYS A 631 -29.10 -26.45 -0.72
CA LYS A 631 -29.62 -26.20 -2.08
C LYS A 631 -29.67 -24.72 -2.48
N LYS A 632 -28.94 -23.87 -1.77
CA LYS A 632 -28.73 -22.45 -2.09
C LYS A 632 -27.34 -22.23 -2.69
N VAL A 633 -27.17 -21.14 -3.44
CA VAL A 633 -25.85 -20.71 -3.90
C VAL A 633 -25.00 -20.36 -2.69
N ASN A 634 -23.75 -20.84 -2.68
CA ASN A 634 -22.79 -20.58 -1.63
C ASN A 634 -21.39 -20.36 -2.23
N PHE A 635 -20.50 -19.78 -1.44
CA PHE A 635 -19.18 -19.32 -1.86
C PHE A 635 -18.08 -20.09 -1.12
N TYR A 636 -17.06 -20.52 -1.86
CA TYR A 636 -15.97 -21.36 -1.34
C TYR A 636 -14.62 -20.87 -1.84
N GLY A 637 -13.55 -21.13 -1.09
CA GLY A 637 -12.18 -20.87 -1.54
C GLY A 637 -11.28 -20.26 -0.46
N GLY A 638 -9.98 -20.14 -0.79
CA GLY A 638 -8.97 -19.59 0.12
C GLY A 638 -9.26 -18.15 0.55
N HIS A 639 -9.85 -17.35 -0.34
CA HIS A 639 -10.23 -15.96 -0.05
C HIS A 639 -11.31 -15.84 1.03
N ILE A 640 -12.29 -16.76 1.09
CA ILE A 640 -13.28 -16.80 2.18
C ILE A 640 -12.59 -17.04 3.52
N ASN A 641 -11.66 -18.01 3.55
CA ASN A 641 -10.91 -18.32 4.76
C ASN A 641 -10.04 -17.13 5.20
N ARG A 642 -9.38 -16.45 4.27
CA ARG A 642 -8.55 -15.27 4.55
C ARG A 642 -9.35 -14.17 5.23
N ALA A 643 -10.53 -13.87 4.71
CA ALA A 643 -11.45 -12.92 5.32
C ALA A 643 -11.83 -13.33 6.76
N ALA A 644 -12.23 -14.59 6.94
CA ALA A 644 -12.57 -15.14 8.26
C ALA A 644 -11.40 -15.19 9.26
N ARG A 645 -10.14 -15.14 8.80
CA ARG A 645 -8.95 -15.08 9.68
C ARG A 645 -8.51 -13.66 10.02
N LEU A 646 -9.02 -12.66 9.31
CA LEU A 646 -8.79 -11.25 9.63
C LEU A 646 -9.73 -10.76 10.75
N GLU A 647 -10.97 -11.26 10.82
CA GLU A 647 -11.94 -10.89 11.86
C GLU A 647 -11.38 -11.00 13.29
N PRO A 648 -10.77 -12.13 13.72
CA PRO A 648 -10.39 -12.28 15.12
C PRO A 648 -9.29 -11.32 15.58
N VAL A 649 -8.48 -10.83 14.64
CA VAL A 649 -7.40 -9.86 14.87
C VAL A 649 -7.83 -8.42 14.63
N THR A 650 -9.09 -8.20 14.24
CA THR A 650 -9.68 -6.87 14.09
C THR A 650 -10.01 -6.25 15.45
N ALA A 651 -9.71 -4.97 15.61
CA ALA A 651 -10.03 -4.25 16.83
C ALA A 651 -11.55 -4.12 17.03
N VAL A 652 -12.00 -4.17 18.28
CA VAL A 652 -13.43 -4.10 18.61
C VAL A 652 -14.00 -2.74 18.22
N GLY A 653 -15.13 -2.75 17.51
CA GLY A 653 -15.81 -1.57 16.99
C GLY A 653 -15.12 -0.93 15.79
N GLN A 654 -14.23 -1.65 15.09
CA GLN A 654 -13.50 -1.16 13.93
C GLN A 654 -13.77 -2.02 12.70
N VAL A 655 -13.58 -1.43 11.52
CA VAL A 655 -13.72 -2.09 10.22
C VAL A 655 -12.36 -2.20 9.55
N TYR A 656 -11.78 -3.39 9.54
CA TYR A 656 -10.48 -3.65 8.91
C TYR A 656 -10.65 -4.30 7.55
N ALA A 657 -9.84 -3.89 6.59
CA ALA A 657 -9.88 -4.36 5.22
C ALA A 657 -8.50 -4.80 4.77
N THR A 658 -8.44 -5.88 4.00
CA THR A 658 -7.19 -6.30 3.31
C THR A 658 -6.79 -5.30 2.22
N GLN A 659 -5.50 -5.26 1.86
CA GLN A 659 -5.00 -4.50 0.71
C GLN A 659 -5.78 -4.79 -0.59
N GLN A 660 -6.13 -6.06 -0.84
CA GLN A 660 -6.91 -6.45 -2.01
C GLN A 660 -8.28 -5.77 -2.03
N PHE A 661 -8.98 -5.75 -0.89
CA PHE A 661 -10.27 -5.08 -0.75
C PHE A 661 -10.14 -3.57 -0.99
N VAL A 662 -9.16 -2.94 -0.34
CA VAL A 662 -8.94 -1.50 -0.46
C VAL A 662 -8.54 -1.10 -1.87
N SER A 663 -7.75 -1.93 -2.55
CA SER A 663 -7.40 -1.72 -3.97
C SER A 663 -8.66 -1.73 -4.83
N LEU A 664 -9.52 -2.74 -4.70
CA LEU A 664 -10.77 -2.81 -5.46
C LEU A 664 -11.70 -1.63 -5.12
N LEU A 665 -11.82 -1.24 -3.85
CA LEU A 665 -12.60 -0.09 -3.43
C LEU A 665 -12.12 1.21 -4.07
N HIS A 666 -10.80 1.46 -4.10
CA HIS A 666 -10.25 2.65 -4.73
C HIS A 666 -10.37 2.62 -6.26
N GLY A 667 -10.27 1.45 -6.89
CA GLY A 667 -10.57 1.29 -8.32
C GLY A 667 -12.02 1.64 -8.64
N GLU A 668 -12.97 1.03 -7.94
CA GLU A 668 -14.41 1.26 -8.12
C GLU A 668 -14.80 2.73 -7.88
N THR A 669 -14.29 3.34 -6.80
CA THR A 669 -14.58 4.75 -6.49
C THR A 669 -13.90 5.72 -7.45
N SER A 670 -12.74 5.37 -8.02
CA SER A 670 -12.13 6.12 -9.12
C SER A 670 -13.01 6.10 -10.36
N ASP A 671 -13.58 4.94 -10.71
CA ASP A 671 -14.50 4.81 -11.83
C ASP A 671 -15.79 5.61 -11.62
N GLU A 672 -16.39 5.52 -10.43
CA GLU A 672 -17.53 6.37 -10.05
C GLU A 672 -17.19 7.86 -10.16
N ARG A 673 -16.02 8.28 -9.65
CA ARG A 673 -15.57 9.67 -9.73
C ARG A 673 -15.48 10.14 -11.17
N ASN A 674 -14.87 9.35 -12.05
CA ASN A 674 -14.74 9.68 -13.46
C ASN A 674 -16.10 9.80 -14.14
N GLU A 675 -17.05 8.91 -13.84
CA GLU A 675 -18.43 9.00 -14.35
C GLU A 675 -19.12 10.30 -13.90
N TYR A 676 -18.96 10.70 -12.63
CA TYR A 676 -19.52 11.97 -12.13
C TYR A 676 -18.91 13.18 -12.83
N VAL A 677 -17.58 13.19 -12.99
CA VAL A 677 -16.85 14.27 -13.67
C VAL A 677 -17.31 14.39 -15.13
N GLN A 678 -17.46 13.27 -15.84
CA GLN A 678 -17.96 13.24 -17.21
C GLN A 678 -19.40 13.79 -17.32
N LYS A 679 -20.22 13.57 -16.29
CA LYS A 679 -21.58 14.15 -16.19
C LYS A 679 -21.59 15.62 -15.72
N GLY A 680 -20.43 16.22 -15.46
CA GLY A 680 -20.32 17.58 -14.91
C GLY A 680 -20.81 17.70 -13.47
N LEU A 681 -20.88 16.58 -12.73
CA LEU A 681 -21.31 16.52 -11.35
C LEU A 681 -20.11 16.54 -10.40
N LYS A 682 -20.32 17.09 -9.20
CA LYS A 682 -19.31 17.07 -8.15
C LYS A 682 -19.34 15.70 -7.45
N TYR A 683 -18.22 14.99 -7.47
CA TYR A 683 -18.01 13.78 -6.69
C TYR A 683 -17.53 14.12 -5.28
N TYR A 684 -18.03 13.39 -4.29
CA TYR A 684 -17.60 13.49 -2.90
C TYR A 684 -17.04 12.13 -2.47
N GLU A 685 -15.78 12.11 -2.05
CA GLU A 685 -15.15 10.91 -1.50
C GLU A 685 -15.93 10.42 -0.28
N ARG A 686 -16.34 9.15 -0.30
CA ARG A 686 -17.16 8.54 0.76
C ARG A 686 -16.33 7.87 1.86
N TYR A 687 -15.12 7.45 1.53
CA TYR A 687 -14.32 6.58 2.39
C TYR A 687 -12.94 7.18 2.68
N SER A 688 -12.47 6.93 3.91
CA SER A 688 -11.07 7.08 4.31
C SER A 688 -10.49 5.69 4.55
N THR A 689 -9.26 5.45 4.06
CA THR A 689 -8.54 4.20 4.25
C THR A 689 -7.16 4.50 4.82
N GLU A 690 -6.93 4.11 6.06
CA GLU A 690 -5.67 4.34 6.77
C GLU A 690 -4.89 3.02 6.84
N TYR A 691 -3.63 2.99 6.41
CA TYR A 691 -2.84 1.77 6.52
C TYR A 691 -2.56 1.45 7.99
N VAL A 692 -2.99 0.26 8.41
CA VAL A 692 -2.72 -0.23 9.76
C VAL A 692 -1.31 -0.80 9.77
N GLY A 693 -1.06 -1.84 8.96
CA GLY A 693 0.20 -2.57 8.98
C GLY A 693 0.08 -3.96 8.37
N VAL A 694 1.18 -4.71 8.43
CA VAL A 694 1.19 -6.14 8.17
C VAL A 694 0.82 -6.87 9.46
N ILE A 695 -0.27 -7.63 9.44
CA ILE A 695 -0.79 -8.37 10.60
C ILE A 695 -0.72 -9.86 10.32
N ALA A 696 -0.26 -10.64 11.30
CA ALA A 696 -0.36 -12.10 11.28
C ALA A 696 -1.83 -12.53 11.44
N LEU A 697 -2.35 -13.28 10.47
CA LEU A 697 -3.73 -13.76 10.48
C LEU A 697 -3.90 -14.87 11.52
N ALA A 698 -5.11 -14.98 12.07
CA ALA A 698 -5.42 -15.98 13.08
C ALA A 698 -5.13 -17.41 12.57
N LYS A 699 -4.74 -18.31 13.49
CA LYS A 699 -4.35 -19.70 13.20
C LYS A 699 -3.17 -19.83 12.23
N SER A 700 -2.23 -18.90 12.29
CA SER A 700 -1.00 -18.90 11.48
C SER A 700 -1.28 -18.96 9.97
N PHE A 701 -2.35 -18.30 9.51
CA PHE A 701 -2.76 -18.28 8.10
C PHE A 701 -1.93 -17.31 7.24
N GLY A 702 -0.69 -17.06 7.63
CA GLY A 702 0.21 -16.09 6.99
C GLY A 702 -0.01 -14.65 7.45
N GLN A 703 0.60 -13.72 6.72
CA GLN A 703 0.54 -12.29 7.00
C GLN A 703 -0.33 -11.56 5.97
N GLN A 704 -0.86 -10.41 6.35
CA GLN A 704 -1.74 -9.62 5.50
C GLN A 704 -1.52 -8.13 5.75
N GLU A 705 -1.38 -7.35 4.69
CA GLU A 705 -1.49 -5.90 4.75
C GLU A 705 -2.95 -5.51 5.02
N VAL A 706 -3.14 -4.74 6.10
CA VAL A 706 -4.45 -4.36 6.64
C VAL A 706 -4.58 -2.85 6.69
N TYR A 707 -5.78 -2.38 6.39
CA TYR A 707 -6.19 -0.99 6.39
C TYR A 707 -7.43 -0.82 7.25
N HIS A 708 -7.53 0.33 7.89
CA HIS A 708 -8.71 0.75 8.61
C HIS A 708 -9.60 1.56 7.66
N LEU A 709 -10.83 1.09 7.47
CA LEU A 709 -11.83 1.77 6.66
C LEU A 709 -12.76 2.61 7.55
N ARG A 710 -12.99 3.88 7.16
CA ARG A 710 -13.90 4.82 7.83
C ARG A 710 -14.73 5.61 6.81
N TRP A 711 -15.83 6.22 7.26
CA TRP A 711 -16.45 7.32 6.54
C TRP A 711 -15.50 8.52 6.45
N LYS A 712 -15.60 9.28 5.37
CA LYS A 712 -14.89 10.55 5.21
C LYS A 712 -15.78 11.75 5.50
#